data_AF-A0AA42UIU7-F1
#
_entry.id   AF-A0AA42UIU7-F1
#
_cell.length_a   1.000
_cell.length_b   1.000
_cell.length_c   1.000
_cell.angle_alpha   90.00
_cell.angle_beta   90.00
_cell.angle_gamma   90.00
#
_symmetry.space_group_name_H-M   'P 1'
#
loop_
_entity.id
_entity.type
_entity.pdbx_description
1 polymer ?
#
loop_
_entity_poly.entity_id
_entity_poly.type
_entity_poly.pdbx_seq_one_letter_code
_entity_poly.pdbx_strand_id
1 'polypeptide(L)'
;MKFTLFQNFNEVINTVPIEQIVTEIKEGTYKSQILYLRKSLEQGKMEPYEKAKKSLLAFTPSATFKGGRKLDYLQNYNQIIVLDIDKVEKNKLAEIKQKAIELSTTFMAFISPSNNGLKLFIKVSTNQDEHKNTYNIIKEFYEKELEIEIDKSGKDITRLCFYSFDPEIYFNPNAEIFYCYPELVSGSHQINNNHSLNETHRNHTQNSFTETYQTPFTPDTNTLIEHCVRFTKQKMDYVEGNRNNFVHQLACNLNRKGIRYAEALGFILSDYNYNEIEVMNAVKSAYNNTHEFGTDKEYKTPKTKEKTNPKSSSTNEEEIDDDEEKPAAIERLEMFLNKRYNFRYNIVTGKLEYKKVRNQMYKPITDFVENSILREVLKAKVKCSIQGLRYLLLSDYVEQFDPFKDYFSTLPEINQEVDYITELANTITTTNQELWLECFKKWFVAMVACVTNEKVVNQTVIVFSGKQGIGKTTWMEKLVPKPLKDYLFSGTINPNNKDTLIHLAECMLINLDELENLNKTEIGSLKEIITKSHIRMRKAYGHNNETLPRRASFAGSVNTAQFLNDTTGSRRFLCFEVEHIEYHHNVNLDNCYKQALHLIDEGFRYWFNNEEIKNINQNNEQYQIKSPEEELLLTWFEKADKETANAFLNTTQIATRLAFFSNININSGTVNQLGKALKKHGFMRISKNGSYVYAVKELEYDQVQKMNKELK
;
A
#
# COMPACT_ATOMS: atom_id res chain seq x y z
N MET A 1 -19.47 19.10 -24.03
CA MET A 1 -18.66 18.54 -22.91
C MET A 1 -17.20 18.89 -23.15
N LYS A 2 -16.36 18.99 -22.11
CA LYS A 2 -14.92 19.29 -22.26
C LYS A 2 -14.04 18.25 -21.55
N PHE A 3 -12.82 18.04 -22.02
CA PHE A 3 -11.80 17.17 -21.41
C PHE A 3 -10.54 17.95 -21.08
N THR A 4 -9.90 17.61 -19.96
CA THR A 4 -8.63 18.21 -19.56
C THR A 4 -7.48 17.48 -20.21
N LEU A 5 -6.58 18.22 -20.88
CA LEU A 5 -5.37 17.69 -21.49
C LEU A 5 -4.21 17.69 -20.50
N PHE A 6 -3.41 16.63 -20.56
CA PHE A 6 -2.26 16.40 -19.70
C PHE A 6 -0.99 16.13 -20.51
N GLN A 7 0.10 16.78 -20.09
CA GLN A 7 1.47 16.38 -20.43
C GLN A 7 2.09 15.63 -19.25
N ASN A 8 3.06 14.74 -19.52
CA ASN A 8 3.82 14.06 -18.47
C ASN A 8 2.92 13.40 -17.40
N PHE A 9 1.76 12.90 -17.84
CA PHE A 9 0.68 12.31 -17.05
C PHE A 9 -0.07 13.21 -16.05
N ASN A 10 0.50 14.31 -15.57
CA ASN A 10 -0.12 15.07 -14.45
C ASN A 10 -0.20 16.57 -14.68
N GLU A 11 0.54 17.12 -15.65
CA GLU A 11 0.60 18.56 -15.92
C GLU A 11 -0.58 18.98 -16.78
N VAL A 12 -1.48 19.81 -16.22
CA VAL A 12 -2.65 20.32 -16.94
C VAL A 12 -2.20 21.35 -17.97
N ILE A 13 -2.47 21.10 -19.25
CA ILE A 13 -2.18 22.05 -20.34
C ILE A 13 -3.35 23.01 -20.50
N ASN A 14 -4.52 22.48 -20.84
CA ASN A 14 -5.76 23.21 -21.06
C ASN A 14 -6.96 22.26 -20.95
N THR A 15 -8.16 22.79 -21.16
CA THR A 15 -9.41 22.01 -21.22
C THR A 15 -10.10 22.31 -22.53
N VAL A 16 -10.28 21.28 -23.36
CA VAL A 16 -10.73 21.38 -24.76
C VAL A 16 -12.12 20.74 -24.94
N PRO A 17 -12.94 21.22 -25.88
CA PRO A 17 -14.20 20.57 -26.23
C PRO A 17 -13.96 19.17 -26.86
N ILE A 18 -14.91 18.27 -26.67
CA ILE A 18 -14.79 16.90 -27.19
C ILE A 18 -14.69 16.83 -28.71
N GLU A 19 -15.35 17.76 -29.40
CA GLU A 19 -15.33 17.88 -30.85
C GLU A 19 -13.90 18.11 -31.37
N GLN A 20 -13.09 18.86 -30.61
CA GLN A 20 -11.68 19.05 -30.94
C GLN A 20 -10.89 17.73 -30.82
N ILE A 21 -11.12 16.94 -29.77
CA ILE A 21 -10.47 15.62 -29.60
C ILE A 21 -10.80 14.69 -30.77
N VAL A 22 -12.06 14.65 -31.18
CA VAL A 22 -12.53 13.82 -32.29
C VAL A 22 -11.83 14.22 -33.58
N THR A 23 -11.80 15.52 -33.89
CA THR A 23 -11.12 16.04 -35.09
C THR A 23 -9.63 15.74 -35.05
N GLU A 24 -8.95 15.97 -33.93
CA GLU A 24 -7.50 15.76 -33.81
C GLU A 24 -7.10 14.27 -33.94
N ILE A 25 -7.92 13.34 -33.44
CA ILE A 25 -7.72 11.89 -33.63
C ILE A 25 -8.01 11.48 -35.09
N LYS A 26 -9.06 12.04 -35.70
CA LYS A 26 -9.48 11.72 -37.07
C LYS A 26 -8.50 12.22 -38.12
N GLU A 27 -8.12 13.49 -38.02
CA GLU A 27 -7.21 14.15 -38.96
C GLU A 27 -5.73 13.82 -38.67
N GLY A 28 -5.43 13.39 -37.44
CA GLY A 28 -4.14 12.85 -37.07
C GLY A 28 -3.12 13.89 -36.64
N THR A 29 -3.48 14.76 -35.70
CA THR A 29 -2.57 15.76 -35.09
C THR A 29 -1.26 15.14 -34.58
N TYR A 30 -1.32 13.90 -34.06
CA TYR A 30 -0.15 13.14 -33.57
C TYR A 30 0.24 11.96 -34.46
N LYS A 31 -0.19 11.96 -35.73
CA LYS A 31 0.00 10.84 -36.67
C LYS A 31 1.46 10.40 -36.78
N SER A 32 2.40 11.32 -36.91
CA SER A 32 3.82 11.00 -37.07
C SER A 32 4.40 10.25 -35.87
N GLN A 33 4.09 10.70 -34.64
CA GLN A 33 4.51 10.07 -33.39
C GLN A 33 3.87 8.68 -33.23
N ILE A 34 2.59 8.56 -33.61
CA ILE A 34 1.84 7.30 -33.50
C ILE A 34 2.33 6.28 -34.53
N LEU A 35 2.62 6.68 -35.76
CA LEU A 35 3.21 5.79 -36.77
C LEU A 35 4.61 5.31 -36.34
N TYR A 36 5.42 6.18 -35.75
CA TYR A 36 6.71 5.79 -35.18
C TYR A 36 6.56 4.78 -34.02
N LEU A 37 5.62 5.04 -33.11
CA LEU A 37 5.28 4.15 -32.01
C LEU A 37 4.85 2.76 -32.52
N ARG A 38 3.93 2.72 -33.49
CA ARG A 38 3.43 1.47 -34.11
C ARG A 38 4.55 0.69 -34.78
N LYS A 39 5.40 1.38 -35.57
CA LYS A 39 6.57 0.78 -36.22
C LYS A 39 7.56 0.21 -35.21
N SER A 40 7.79 0.90 -34.09
CA SER A 40 8.69 0.43 -33.03
C SER A 40 8.14 -0.84 -32.37
N LEU A 41 6.83 -0.89 -32.11
CA LEU A 41 6.15 -2.06 -31.56
C LEU A 41 6.22 -3.27 -32.52
N GLU A 42 5.97 -3.07 -33.81
CA GLU A 42 6.07 -4.12 -34.83
C GLU A 42 7.50 -4.67 -34.99
N GLN A 43 8.51 -3.85 -34.74
CA GLN A 43 9.92 -4.26 -34.74
C GLN A 43 10.38 -4.88 -33.41
N GLY A 44 9.49 -5.04 -32.41
CA GLY A 44 9.83 -5.56 -31.08
C GLY A 44 10.69 -4.60 -30.23
N LYS A 45 10.81 -3.33 -30.62
CA LYS A 45 11.62 -2.31 -29.93
C LYS A 45 10.81 -1.65 -28.82
N MET A 46 10.75 -2.31 -27.66
CA MET A 46 9.92 -1.89 -26.52
C MET A 46 10.32 -0.56 -25.89
N GLU A 47 11.61 -0.27 -25.74
CA GLU A 47 12.07 0.99 -25.12
C GLU A 47 11.70 2.23 -25.96
N PRO A 48 11.98 2.28 -27.28
CA PRO A 48 11.50 3.35 -28.15
C PRO A 48 9.96 3.46 -28.21
N TYR A 49 9.25 2.33 -28.19
CA TYR A 49 7.79 2.30 -28.14
C TYR A 49 7.25 2.99 -26.89
N GLU A 50 7.74 2.60 -25.70
CA GLU A 50 7.32 3.19 -24.42
C GLU A 50 7.66 4.68 -24.36
N LYS A 51 8.86 5.07 -24.82
CA LYS A 51 9.27 6.48 -24.87
C LYS A 51 8.34 7.31 -25.76
N ALA A 52 8.01 6.80 -26.95
CA ALA A 52 7.08 7.48 -27.86
C ALA A 52 5.67 7.57 -27.28
N LYS A 53 5.15 6.49 -26.70
CA LYS A 53 3.83 6.45 -26.06
C LYS A 53 3.70 7.46 -24.92
N LYS A 54 4.72 7.54 -24.06
CA LYS A 54 4.76 8.47 -22.92
C LYS A 54 4.90 9.94 -23.34
N SER A 55 5.35 10.20 -24.57
CA SER A 55 5.47 11.57 -25.12
C SER A 55 4.16 12.10 -25.72
N LEU A 56 3.15 11.25 -25.92
CA LEU A 56 1.83 11.66 -26.39
C LEU A 56 1.09 12.42 -25.30
N LEU A 57 0.32 13.43 -25.69
CA LEU A 57 -0.66 14.02 -24.78
C LEU A 57 -1.73 12.99 -24.41
N ALA A 58 -2.31 13.16 -23.24
CA ALA A 58 -3.43 12.36 -22.78
C ALA A 58 -4.54 13.27 -22.23
N PHE A 59 -5.74 12.72 -22.12
CA PHE A 59 -6.90 13.42 -21.57
C PHE A 59 -7.71 12.51 -20.65
N THR A 60 -8.53 13.09 -19.78
CA THR A 60 -9.43 12.35 -18.89
C THR A 60 -10.87 12.47 -19.39
N PRO A 61 -11.49 11.40 -19.92
CA PRO A 61 -12.85 11.50 -20.45
C PRO A 61 -13.89 11.63 -19.33
N SER A 62 -13.69 10.95 -18.21
CA SER A 62 -14.65 10.87 -17.11
C SER A 62 -14.74 12.13 -16.25
N ALA A 63 -13.77 13.04 -16.31
CA ALA A 63 -13.79 14.28 -15.54
C ALA A 63 -12.88 15.37 -16.12
N THR A 64 -13.14 16.61 -15.70
CA THR A 64 -12.25 17.77 -15.91
C THR A 64 -11.54 18.16 -14.62
N PHE A 65 -10.33 18.69 -14.73
CA PHE A 65 -9.45 19.00 -13.60
C PHE A 65 -8.82 20.40 -13.72
N LYS A 66 -8.43 20.97 -12.58
CA LYS A 66 -7.67 22.22 -12.50
C LYS A 66 -6.47 22.07 -11.57
N GLY A 67 -5.27 22.27 -12.10
CA GLY A 67 -4.01 22.25 -11.35
C GLY A 67 -3.29 20.89 -11.30
N GLY A 68 -3.99 19.76 -11.48
CA GLY A 68 -3.36 18.44 -11.58
C GLY A 68 -4.35 17.28 -11.70
N ARG A 69 -3.85 16.07 -11.96
CA ARG A 69 -4.66 14.85 -12.15
C ARG A 69 -4.90 14.07 -10.85
N LYS A 70 -5.65 14.68 -9.91
CA LYS A 70 -6.12 14.04 -8.67
C LYS A 70 -7.57 14.41 -8.42
N LEU A 71 -8.30 13.59 -7.67
CA LEU A 71 -9.70 13.89 -7.30
C LEU A 71 -9.83 15.22 -6.56
N ASP A 72 -8.84 15.60 -5.74
CA ASP A 72 -8.79 16.91 -5.06
C ASP A 72 -8.80 18.11 -6.02
N TYR A 73 -8.43 17.89 -7.28
CA TYR A 73 -8.38 18.89 -8.35
C TYR A 73 -9.52 18.73 -9.37
N LEU A 74 -10.47 17.83 -9.12
CA LEU A 74 -11.63 17.61 -9.99
C LEU A 74 -12.50 18.87 -10.00
N GLN A 75 -12.90 19.29 -11.19
CA GLN A 75 -13.80 20.42 -11.42
C GLN A 75 -15.20 19.95 -11.74
N ASN A 76 -15.32 19.03 -12.71
CA ASN A 76 -16.60 18.44 -13.09
C ASN A 76 -16.42 16.96 -13.41
N TYR A 77 -17.38 16.15 -12.96
CA TYR A 77 -17.56 14.79 -13.44
C TYR A 77 -18.35 14.82 -14.75
N ASN A 78 -17.81 14.18 -15.79
CA ASN A 78 -18.35 14.26 -17.15
C ASN A 78 -19.38 13.18 -17.47
N GLN A 79 -19.71 12.29 -16.52
CA GLN A 79 -20.69 11.22 -16.74
C GLN A 79 -20.36 10.36 -17.98
N ILE A 80 -19.06 10.11 -18.18
CA ILE A 80 -18.54 9.21 -19.21
C ILE A 80 -17.77 8.07 -18.55
N ILE A 81 -18.10 6.85 -18.96
CA ILE A 81 -17.32 5.65 -18.71
C ILE A 81 -16.41 5.37 -19.90
N VAL A 82 -15.15 5.02 -19.60
CA VAL A 82 -14.15 4.64 -20.60
C VAL A 82 -13.87 3.16 -20.47
N LEU A 83 -14.09 2.40 -21.54
CA LEU A 83 -13.64 1.02 -21.65
C LEU A 83 -12.37 0.98 -22.49
N ASP A 84 -11.40 0.20 -22.01
CA ASP A 84 -10.11 0.03 -22.62
C ASP A 84 -9.93 -1.44 -23.01
N ILE A 85 -9.90 -1.71 -24.31
CA ILE A 85 -9.74 -3.06 -24.86
C ILE A 85 -8.33 -3.12 -25.42
N ASP A 86 -7.45 -3.90 -24.80
CA ASP A 86 -6.06 -4.06 -25.22
C ASP A 86 -5.80 -5.49 -25.71
N LYS A 87 -4.71 -5.68 -26.46
CA LYS A 87 -4.23 -7.00 -26.96
C LYS A 87 -5.22 -7.71 -27.89
N VAL A 88 -5.98 -6.94 -28.66
CA VAL A 88 -6.85 -7.47 -29.72
C VAL A 88 -6.02 -7.88 -30.92
N GLU A 89 -6.26 -9.07 -31.45
CA GLU A 89 -5.65 -9.52 -32.71
C GLU A 89 -6.08 -8.59 -33.86
N LYS A 90 -5.14 -8.18 -34.72
CA LYS A 90 -5.37 -7.16 -35.78
C LYS A 90 -6.56 -7.50 -36.71
N ASN A 91 -6.79 -8.78 -36.97
CA ASN A 91 -7.89 -9.29 -37.80
C ASN A 91 -9.27 -9.22 -37.12
N LYS A 92 -9.33 -9.18 -35.78
CA LYS A 92 -10.59 -9.08 -35.01
C LYS A 92 -10.94 -7.65 -34.60
N LEU A 93 -9.96 -6.75 -34.63
CA LEU A 93 -10.13 -5.38 -34.15
C LEU A 93 -11.19 -4.59 -34.93
N ALA A 94 -11.27 -4.78 -36.25
CA ALA A 94 -12.29 -4.15 -37.09
C ALA A 94 -13.70 -4.69 -36.79
N GLU A 95 -13.82 -6.02 -36.60
CA GLU A 95 -15.09 -6.67 -36.25
C GLU A 95 -15.62 -6.20 -34.89
N ILE A 96 -14.76 -6.16 -33.87
CA ILE A 96 -15.13 -5.72 -32.52
C ILE A 96 -15.52 -4.24 -32.54
N LYS A 97 -14.80 -3.40 -33.30
CA LYS A 97 -15.16 -1.99 -33.46
C LYS A 97 -16.52 -1.84 -34.13
N GLN A 98 -16.83 -2.65 -35.15
CA GLN A 98 -18.12 -2.64 -35.83
C GLN A 98 -19.26 -3.03 -34.88
N LYS A 99 -19.11 -4.14 -34.13
CA LYS A 99 -20.08 -4.58 -33.10
C LYS A 99 -20.30 -3.49 -32.04
N ALA A 100 -19.23 -2.83 -31.58
CA ALA A 100 -19.34 -1.77 -30.60
C ALA A 100 -20.10 -0.55 -31.12
N ILE A 101 -19.95 -0.20 -32.41
CA ILE A 101 -20.63 0.94 -33.04
C ILE A 101 -22.14 0.68 -33.22
N GLU A 102 -22.56 -0.58 -33.32
CA GLU A 102 -23.96 -0.97 -33.45
C GLU A 102 -24.75 -0.84 -32.13
N LEU A 103 -24.07 -0.79 -30.99
CA LEU A 103 -24.69 -0.55 -29.68
C LEU A 103 -25.10 0.93 -29.55
N SER A 104 -26.39 1.20 -29.34
CA SER A 104 -26.97 2.55 -29.26
C SER A 104 -26.35 3.44 -28.18
N THR A 105 -25.78 2.82 -27.14
CA THR A 105 -25.12 3.49 -26.00
C THR A 105 -23.67 3.87 -26.26
N THR A 106 -23.07 3.42 -27.36
CA THR A 106 -21.69 3.75 -27.71
C THR A 106 -21.60 5.20 -28.17
N PHE A 107 -20.95 6.03 -27.36
CA PHE A 107 -20.81 7.45 -27.61
C PHE A 107 -19.60 7.78 -28.52
N MET A 108 -18.50 7.06 -28.32
CA MET A 108 -17.29 7.21 -29.14
C MET A 108 -16.53 5.89 -29.19
N ALA A 109 -15.96 5.54 -30.35
CA ALA A 109 -15.11 4.37 -30.52
C ALA A 109 -13.93 4.66 -31.44
N PHE A 110 -12.71 4.40 -30.98
CA PHE A 110 -11.50 4.58 -31.81
C PHE A 110 -10.35 3.64 -31.47
N ILE A 111 -9.52 3.36 -32.47
CA ILE A 111 -8.35 2.50 -32.34
C ILE A 111 -7.29 3.14 -31.43
N SER A 112 -6.72 2.35 -30.53
CA SER A 112 -5.69 2.79 -29.58
C SER A 112 -4.37 3.18 -30.27
N PRO A 113 -3.46 3.91 -29.59
CA PRO A 113 -2.21 4.35 -30.22
C PRO A 113 -1.35 3.20 -30.75
N SER A 114 -1.37 2.05 -30.08
CA SER A 114 -0.61 0.85 -30.43
C SER A 114 -1.20 0.00 -31.56
N ASN A 115 -2.36 0.37 -32.10
CA ASN A 115 -3.02 -0.35 -33.21
C ASN A 115 -3.42 -1.80 -32.92
N ASN A 116 -3.59 -2.14 -31.65
CA ASN A 116 -3.97 -3.47 -31.17
C ASN A 116 -4.98 -3.40 -30.02
N GLY A 117 -5.75 -2.31 -29.98
CA GLY A 117 -6.75 -2.05 -28.95
C GLY A 117 -7.79 -1.05 -29.40
N LEU A 118 -8.88 -0.95 -28.64
CA LEU A 118 -10.04 -0.12 -28.90
C LEU A 118 -10.39 0.66 -27.64
N LYS A 119 -10.69 1.95 -27.77
CA LYS A 119 -11.24 2.79 -26.71
C LYS A 119 -12.71 3.02 -26.97
N LEU A 120 -13.57 2.75 -25.98
CA LEU A 120 -15.01 3.00 -26.05
C LEU A 120 -15.43 3.96 -24.96
N PHE A 121 -16.17 5.01 -25.32
CA PHE A 121 -16.78 5.93 -24.36
C PHE A 121 -18.30 5.73 -24.34
N ILE A 122 -18.88 5.71 -23.14
CA ILE A 122 -20.30 5.48 -22.91
C ILE A 122 -20.82 6.59 -21.99
N LYS A 123 -21.96 7.19 -22.35
CA LYS A 123 -22.64 8.18 -21.51
C LYS A 123 -23.45 7.49 -20.42
N VAL A 124 -23.43 8.03 -19.21
CA VAL A 124 -24.18 7.50 -18.08
C VAL A 124 -24.99 8.59 -17.38
N SER A 125 -26.00 8.21 -16.59
CA SER A 125 -26.79 9.14 -15.77
C SER A 125 -26.32 9.20 -14.31
N THR A 126 -25.44 8.29 -13.91
CA THR A 126 -24.98 8.15 -12.53
C THR A 126 -24.00 9.24 -12.13
N ASN A 127 -23.88 9.47 -10.82
CA ASN A 127 -22.99 10.50 -10.28
C ASN A 127 -21.55 10.00 -10.09
N GLN A 128 -20.67 10.87 -9.58
CA GLN A 128 -19.25 10.57 -9.37
C GLN A 128 -19.02 9.37 -8.43
N ASP A 129 -19.79 9.26 -7.35
CA ASP A 129 -19.59 8.24 -6.31
C ASP A 129 -19.97 6.84 -6.82
N GLU A 130 -20.85 6.79 -7.81
CA GLU A 130 -21.29 5.56 -8.49
C GLU A 130 -20.36 5.11 -9.62
N HIS A 131 -19.40 5.94 -10.04
CA HIS A 131 -18.59 5.71 -11.25
C HIS A 131 -18.00 4.30 -11.32
N LYS A 132 -17.43 3.81 -10.21
CA LYS A 132 -16.82 2.47 -10.15
C LYS A 132 -17.86 1.35 -10.35
N ASN A 133 -19.04 1.48 -9.75
CA ASN A 133 -20.10 0.49 -9.89
C ASN A 133 -20.66 0.51 -11.31
N THR A 134 -20.98 1.70 -11.81
CA THR A 134 -21.43 1.93 -13.19
C THR A 134 -20.44 1.39 -14.22
N TYR A 135 -19.14 1.62 -14.01
CA TYR A 135 -18.08 1.05 -14.84
C TYR A 135 -18.16 -0.49 -14.88
N ASN A 136 -18.31 -1.16 -13.74
CA ASN A 136 -18.36 -2.63 -13.71
C ASN A 136 -19.57 -3.18 -14.47
N ILE A 137 -20.74 -2.56 -14.32
CA ILE A 137 -21.97 -2.96 -15.02
C ILE A 137 -21.80 -2.79 -16.53
N ILE A 138 -21.29 -1.63 -16.97
CA ILE A 138 -21.05 -1.36 -18.39
C ILE A 138 -19.98 -2.28 -18.95
N LYS A 139 -18.92 -2.55 -18.18
CA LYS A 139 -17.88 -3.51 -18.53
C LYS A 139 -18.48 -4.89 -18.80
N GLU A 140 -19.26 -5.43 -17.86
CA GLU A 140 -19.90 -6.74 -18.02
C GLU A 140 -20.85 -6.79 -19.22
N PHE A 141 -21.63 -5.73 -19.46
CA PHE A 141 -22.49 -5.61 -20.64
C PHE A 141 -21.67 -5.65 -21.94
N TYR A 142 -20.65 -4.80 -22.08
CA TYR A 142 -19.84 -4.74 -23.30
C TYR A 142 -18.93 -5.97 -23.47
N GLU A 143 -18.45 -6.61 -22.40
CA GLU A 143 -17.71 -7.88 -22.49
C GLU A 143 -18.58 -8.99 -23.08
N LYS A 144 -19.87 -9.01 -22.73
CA LYS A 144 -20.84 -9.94 -23.26
C LYS A 144 -21.19 -9.66 -24.73
N GLU A 145 -21.52 -8.41 -25.06
CA GLU A 145 -21.92 -8.04 -26.43
C GLU A 145 -20.77 -8.11 -27.44
N LEU A 146 -19.52 -7.86 -26.98
CA LEU A 146 -18.34 -7.86 -27.85
C LEU A 146 -17.53 -9.17 -27.79
N GLU A 147 -17.87 -10.07 -26.87
CA GLU A 147 -17.19 -11.36 -26.65
C GLU A 147 -15.67 -11.21 -26.43
N ILE A 148 -15.27 -10.15 -25.73
CA ILE A 148 -13.86 -9.86 -25.42
C ILE A 148 -13.69 -9.33 -24.00
N GLU A 149 -12.60 -9.70 -23.34
CA GLU A 149 -12.25 -9.17 -22.02
C GLU A 149 -11.83 -7.70 -22.10
N ILE A 150 -12.32 -6.89 -21.16
CA ILE A 150 -12.06 -5.46 -21.08
C ILE A 150 -11.15 -5.17 -19.87
N ASP A 151 -10.14 -4.31 -20.05
CA ASP A 151 -9.20 -3.95 -18.98
C ASP A 151 -9.88 -3.14 -17.88
N LYS A 152 -9.60 -3.49 -16.61
CA LYS A 152 -10.25 -2.96 -15.39
C LYS A 152 -9.87 -1.52 -15.02
N SER A 153 -9.05 -0.83 -15.81
CA SER A 153 -8.50 0.48 -15.44
C SER A 153 -9.45 1.65 -15.60
N GLY A 154 -10.51 1.52 -16.39
CA GLY A 154 -11.52 2.57 -16.59
C GLY A 154 -12.40 2.84 -15.38
N LYS A 155 -12.28 2.06 -14.30
CA LYS A 155 -13.00 2.25 -13.01
C LYS A 155 -12.53 3.45 -12.18
N ASP A 156 -11.44 4.07 -12.59
CA ASP A 156 -10.85 5.25 -11.94
C ASP A 156 -11.21 6.51 -12.75
N ILE A 157 -11.90 7.45 -12.11
CA ILE A 157 -12.32 8.74 -12.72
C ILE A 157 -11.12 9.52 -13.28
N THR A 158 -9.94 9.35 -12.68
CA THR A 158 -8.70 10.03 -13.09
C THR A 158 -7.95 9.30 -14.23
N ARG A 159 -8.55 8.26 -14.83
CA ARG A 159 -7.93 7.44 -15.86
C ARG A 159 -7.62 8.28 -17.11
N LEU A 160 -6.35 8.22 -17.51
CA LEU A 160 -5.87 8.85 -18.75
C LEU A 160 -6.21 8.01 -19.97
N CYS A 161 -6.58 8.71 -21.04
CA CYS A 161 -6.65 8.21 -22.39
C CYS A 161 -5.63 8.98 -23.25
N PHE A 162 -4.64 8.29 -23.80
CA PHE A 162 -3.68 8.92 -24.73
C PHE A 162 -4.37 9.29 -26.05
N TYR A 163 -3.91 10.38 -26.67
CA TYR A 163 -4.26 10.67 -28.05
C TYR A 163 -3.86 9.53 -28.99
N SER A 164 -4.71 9.29 -29.98
CA SER A 164 -4.51 8.27 -31.00
C SER A 164 -4.66 8.86 -32.40
N PHE A 165 -4.57 7.99 -33.40
CA PHE A 165 -4.81 8.30 -34.81
C PHE A 165 -5.69 7.20 -35.39
N ASP A 166 -6.91 7.59 -35.74
CA ASP A 166 -7.94 6.73 -36.32
C ASP A 166 -8.83 7.57 -37.25
N PRO A 167 -8.56 7.57 -38.56
CA PRO A 167 -9.39 8.27 -39.56
C PRO A 167 -10.86 7.84 -39.56
N GLU A 168 -11.15 6.65 -39.04
CA GLU A 168 -12.48 6.05 -38.98
C GLU A 168 -13.05 6.09 -37.56
N ILE A 169 -12.58 7.01 -36.70
CA ILE A 169 -13.18 7.23 -35.38
C ILE A 169 -14.70 7.39 -35.49
N TYR A 170 -15.41 6.63 -34.69
CA TYR A 170 -16.85 6.77 -34.52
C TYR A 170 -17.17 7.75 -33.40
N PHE A 171 -18.10 8.66 -33.65
CA PHE A 171 -18.59 9.62 -32.69
C PHE A 171 -20.08 9.85 -32.90
N ASN A 172 -20.89 9.54 -31.89
CA ASN A 172 -22.34 9.71 -31.92
C ASN A 172 -22.78 10.70 -30.84
N PRO A 173 -22.95 12.00 -31.15
CA PRO A 173 -23.37 12.98 -30.15
C PRO A 173 -24.74 12.66 -29.51
N ASN A 174 -25.57 11.86 -30.19
CA ASN A 174 -26.92 11.47 -29.77
C ASN A 174 -26.99 10.04 -29.19
N ALA A 175 -25.85 9.43 -28.84
CA ALA A 175 -25.84 8.10 -28.20
C ALA A 175 -26.73 8.07 -26.96
N GLU A 176 -27.44 6.96 -26.79
CA GLU A 176 -28.33 6.73 -25.65
C GLU A 176 -27.54 6.72 -24.34
N ILE A 177 -28.16 7.24 -23.29
CA ILE A 177 -27.58 7.17 -21.94
C ILE A 177 -27.74 5.74 -21.44
N PHE A 178 -26.64 5.13 -20.97
CA PHE A 178 -26.68 3.82 -20.34
C PHE A 178 -27.21 3.95 -18.89
N TYR A 179 -28.33 3.31 -18.59
CA TYR A 179 -28.95 3.32 -17.27
C TYR A 179 -28.65 2.03 -16.50
N CYS A 180 -28.01 2.15 -15.33
CA CYS A 180 -27.65 1.01 -14.49
C CYS A 180 -28.82 0.41 -13.70
N TYR A 181 -29.93 1.12 -13.57
CA TYR A 181 -31.12 0.72 -12.80
C TYR A 181 -32.40 0.98 -13.61
N PRO A 182 -32.91 -0.01 -14.36
CA PRO A 182 -34.02 0.21 -15.30
C PRO A 182 -35.39 0.53 -14.66
N GLU A 183 -35.58 0.30 -13.35
CA GLU A 183 -36.94 0.24 -12.75
C GLU A 183 -37.49 1.55 -12.16
N LEU A 184 -36.77 2.68 -12.22
CA LEU A 184 -37.26 3.95 -11.66
C LEU A 184 -37.76 4.99 -12.68
N VAL A 185 -37.87 4.62 -13.96
CA VAL A 185 -38.35 5.54 -15.01
C VAL A 185 -39.61 5.00 -15.66
N SER A 186 -40.72 5.02 -14.92
CA SER A 186 -42.07 4.88 -15.47
C SER A 186 -43.03 5.67 -14.58
N GLY A 187 -43.04 6.99 -14.74
CA GLY A 187 -44.03 7.83 -14.08
C GLY A 187 -43.61 9.27 -13.92
N SER A 188 -43.68 10.04 -15.01
CA SER A 188 -44.18 11.44 -15.08
C SER A 188 -43.50 12.24 -16.19
N HIS A 189 -43.98 12.06 -17.42
CA HIS A 189 -44.06 13.18 -18.34
C HIS A 189 -45.32 13.96 -17.99
N GLN A 190 -45.17 15.13 -17.35
CA GLN A 190 -45.99 16.30 -17.68
C GLN A 190 -45.14 17.57 -17.64
N ILE A 191 -45.28 18.30 -18.72
CA ILE A 191 -44.68 19.58 -19.08
C ILE A 191 -45.30 20.68 -18.19
N ASN A 192 -44.50 21.61 -17.68
CA ASN A 192 -44.76 23.04 -17.83
C ASN A 192 -43.59 23.95 -17.35
N ASN A 193 -43.09 24.68 -18.34
CA ASN A 193 -42.43 25.98 -18.35
C ASN A 193 -42.59 26.89 -17.11
N ASN A 194 -41.50 27.47 -16.60
CA ASN A 194 -41.15 28.91 -16.76
C ASN A 194 -40.13 29.43 -15.71
N HIS A 195 -39.24 30.29 -16.22
CA HIS A 195 -38.58 31.46 -15.60
C HIS A 195 -37.62 31.33 -14.38
N SER A 196 -36.33 31.55 -14.70
CA SER A 196 -35.46 32.67 -14.27
C SER A 196 -35.56 33.30 -12.87
N LEU A 197 -34.38 33.33 -12.22
CA LEU A 197 -33.67 34.47 -11.59
C LEU A 197 -33.97 34.91 -10.14
N ASN A 198 -32.84 35.26 -9.50
CA ASN A 198 -32.58 36.17 -8.35
C ASN A 198 -32.58 35.55 -6.94
N GLU A 199 -31.40 35.41 -6.33
CA GLU A 199 -30.70 36.40 -5.49
C GLU A 199 -31.43 36.72 -4.16
N THR A 200 -30.84 36.36 -3.02
CA THR A 200 -30.22 37.30 -2.06
C THR A 200 -29.98 36.68 -0.67
N HIS A 201 -28.73 36.81 -0.23
CA HIS A 201 -28.24 37.07 1.14
C HIS A 201 -29.24 37.36 2.28
N ARG A 202 -29.10 36.70 3.45
CA ARG A 202 -28.37 37.16 4.68
C ARG A 202 -28.85 36.45 5.97
N ASN A 203 -27.86 35.87 6.66
CA ASN A 203 -27.48 35.98 8.08
C ASN A 203 -28.43 35.75 9.29
N HIS A 204 -27.78 35.19 10.31
CA HIS A 204 -28.03 35.22 11.77
C HIS A 204 -29.10 34.24 12.29
N THR A 205 -28.92 33.50 13.41
CA THR A 205 -28.05 33.72 14.58
C THR A 205 -27.91 32.41 15.39
N GLN A 206 -26.90 32.38 16.26
CA GLN A 206 -26.62 31.42 17.32
C GLN A 206 -27.82 31.18 18.26
N ASN A 207 -27.93 29.97 18.82
CA ASN A 207 -27.99 29.80 20.28
C ASN A 207 -27.72 28.35 20.71
N SER A 208 -26.80 28.25 21.66
CA SER A 208 -26.48 27.11 22.53
C SER A 208 -27.58 26.84 23.55
N PHE A 209 -27.87 25.58 23.87
CA PHE A 209 -28.30 25.16 25.21
C PHE A 209 -27.84 23.73 25.49
N THR A 210 -27.02 23.59 26.54
CA THR A 210 -26.77 22.36 27.30
C THR A 210 -27.89 22.15 28.30
N GLU A 211 -28.40 20.92 28.47
CA GLU A 211 -28.86 20.45 29.78
C GLU A 211 -28.89 18.91 29.84
N THR A 212 -28.44 18.41 30.99
CA THR A 212 -28.36 17.00 31.39
C THR A 212 -29.57 16.67 32.26
N TYR A 213 -30.26 15.56 32.02
CA TYR A 213 -31.08 14.90 33.06
C TYR A 213 -31.07 13.37 32.89
N GLN A 214 -30.93 12.70 34.04
CA GLN A 214 -30.98 11.26 34.23
C GLN A 214 -32.41 10.69 34.16
N THR A 215 -32.45 9.37 34.03
CA THR A 215 -33.48 8.42 33.56
C THR A 215 -34.76 8.24 34.40
N PRO A 216 -35.78 7.62 33.80
CA PRO A 216 -36.49 6.51 34.45
C PRO A 216 -36.51 5.24 33.58
N PHE A 217 -36.32 4.09 34.22
CA PHE A 217 -36.36 2.73 33.65
C PHE A 217 -37.58 2.49 32.74
N THR A 218 -37.32 2.22 31.46
CA THR A 218 -38.23 1.60 30.49
C THR A 218 -37.63 0.27 30.02
N PRO A 219 -38.41 -0.75 29.60
CA PRO A 219 -37.88 -2.05 29.16
C PRO A 219 -36.80 -1.82 28.10
N ASP A 220 -35.62 -2.40 28.30
CA ASP A 220 -34.37 -2.06 27.63
C ASP A 220 -34.57 -1.90 26.10
N THR A 221 -34.58 -0.65 25.63
CA THR A 221 -34.84 -0.26 24.23
C THR A 221 -33.94 -1.04 23.28
N ASN A 222 -32.70 -1.32 23.70
CA ASN A 222 -31.73 -2.12 22.96
C ASN A 222 -32.18 -3.57 22.78
N THR A 223 -32.75 -4.20 23.82
CA THR A 223 -33.28 -5.57 23.75
C THR A 223 -34.45 -5.65 22.76
N LEU A 224 -35.33 -4.63 22.70
CA LEU A 224 -36.42 -4.57 21.72
C LEU A 224 -35.92 -4.35 20.29
N ILE A 225 -34.89 -3.51 20.12
CA ILE A 225 -34.24 -3.26 18.84
C ILE A 225 -33.57 -4.54 18.31
N GLU A 226 -32.78 -5.23 19.14
CA GLU A 226 -32.12 -6.50 18.78
C GLU A 226 -33.14 -7.57 18.37
N HIS A 227 -34.26 -7.66 19.09
CA HIS A 227 -35.35 -8.56 18.72
C HIS A 227 -35.92 -8.22 17.34
N CYS A 228 -36.18 -6.94 17.05
CA CYS A 228 -36.64 -6.49 15.73
C CYS A 228 -35.62 -6.80 14.62
N VAL A 229 -34.32 -6.66 14.89
CA VAL A 229 -33.25 -7.03 13.94
C VAL A 229 -33.26 -8.53 13.67
N ARG A 230 -33.29 -9.38 14.70
CA ARG A 230 -33.35 -10.84 14.54
C ARG A 230 -34.62 -11.27 13.79
N PHE A 231 -35.77 -10.70 14.14
CA PHE A 231 -37.04 -10.98 13.48
C PHE A 231 -37.05 -10.57 12.01
N THR A 232 -36.40 -9.44 11.68
CA THR A 232 -36.28 -8.98 10.28
C THR A 232 -35.34 -9.88 9.49
N LYS A 233 -34.20 -10.29 10.07
CA LYS A 233 -33.24 -11.24 9.48
C LYS A 233 -33.82 -12.63 9.23
N GLN A 234 -34.83 -13.06 9.99
CA GLN A 234 -35.53 -14.31 9.71
C GLN A 234 -36.41 -14.26 8.45
N LYS A 235 -36.81 -13.05 8.00
CA LYS A 235 -37.70 -12.86 6.85
C LYS A 235 -36.99 -12.38 5.59
N MET A 236 -35.87 -11.66 5.74
CA MET A 236 -35.14 -11.10 4.62
C MET A 236 -33.70 -10.79 4.99
N ASP A 237 -32.79 -10.94 4.02
CA ASP A 237 -31.37 -10.66 4.20
C ASP A 237 -31.02 -9.22 3.83
N TYR A 238 -30.08 -8.64 4.58
CA TYR A 238 -29.47 -7.35 4.25
C TYR A 238 -28.34 -7.56 3.24
N VAL A 239 -28.68 -7.50 1.95
CA VAL A 239 -27.76 -7.73 0.82
C VAL A 239 -27.91 -6.62 -0.23
N GLU A 240 -26.88 -6.42 -1.05
CA GLU A 240 -26.88 -5.43 -2.15
C GLU A 240 -28.03 -5.71 -3.12
N GLY A 241 -28.88 -4.70 -3.37
CA GLY A 241 -30.14 -4.85 -4.12
C GLY A 241 -31.40 -5.03 -3.26
N ASN A 242 -31.28 -5.37 -1.97
CA ASN A 242 -32.42 -5.50 -1.03
C ASN A 242 -32.27 -4.65 0.25
N ARG A 243 -31.23 -3.82 0.33
CA ARG A 243 -30.87 -3.01 1.51
C ARG A 243 -32.00 -2.08 1.95
N ASN A 244 -32.61 -1.35 1.01
CA ASN A 244 -33.71 -0.41 1.29
C ASN A 244 -34.97 -1.14 1.81
N ASN A 245 -35.30 -2.31 1.27
CA ASN A 245 -36.45 -3.10 1.73
C ASN A 245 -36.20 -3.67 3.13
N PHE A 246 -34.98 -4.16 3.40
CA PHE A 246 -34.61 -4.63 4.73
C PHE A 246 -34.72 -3.52 5.77
N VAL A 247 -34.16 -2.34 5.48
CA VAL A 247 -34.17 -1.19 6.38
C VAL A 247 -35.59 -0.66 6.59
N HIS A 248 -36.41 -0.57 5.53
CA HIS A 248 -37.81 -0.17 5.64
C HIS A 248 -38.62 -1.16 6.49
N GLN A 249 -38.43 -2.46 6.29
CA GLN A 249 -39.11 -3.50 7.06
C GLN A 249 -38.67 -3.50 8.53
N LEU A 250 -37.38 -3.31 8.80
CA LEU A 250 -36.86 -3.14 10.15
C LEU A 250 -37.47 -1.91 10.83
N ALA A 251 -37.52 -0.77 10.13
CA ALA A 251 -38.14 0.44 10.63
C ALA A 251 -39.64 0.28 10.91
N CYS A 252 -40.38 -0.49 10.09
CA CYS A 252 -41.78 -0.84 10.36
C CYS A 252 -41.92 -1.70 11.63
N ASN A 253 -41.03 -2.67 11.84
CA ASN A 253 -41.04 -3.51 13.04
C ASN A 253 -40.73 -2.69 14.31
N LEU A 254 -39.79 -1.75 14.23
CA LEU A 254 -39.49 -0.81 15.32
C LEU A 254 -40.66 0.13 15.62
N ASN A 255 -41.34 0.64 14.57
CA ASN A 255 -42.54 1.46 14.70
C ASN A 255 -43.65 0.70 15.44
N ARG A 256 -43.93 -0.55 15.05
CA ARG A 256 -44.92 -1.42 15.71
C ARG A 256 -44.61 -1.73 17.17
N LYS A 257 -43.33 -1.85 17.53
CA LYS A 257 -42.86 -2.02 18.91
C LYS A 257 -42.82 -0.72 19.72
N GLY A 258 -43.19 0.42 19.12
CA GLY A 258 -43.31 1.70 19.80
C GLY A 258 -41.99 2.42 20.05
N ILE A 259 -40.93 2.08 19.30
CA ILE A 259 -39.65 2.79 19.35
C ILE A 259 -39.81 4.12 18.62
N ARG A 260 -39.39 5.24 19.25
CA ARG A 260 -39.59 6.58 18.67
C ARG A 260 -38.76 6.76 17.40
N TYR A 261 -39.29 7.55 16.45
CA TYR A 261 -38.64 7.84 15.16
C TYR A 261 -37.16 8.24 15.30
N ALA A 262 -36.85 9.15 16.23
CA ALA A 262 -35.47 9.62 16.44
C ALA A 262 -34.53 8.50 16.94
N GLU A 263 -35.02 7.61 17.80
CA GLU A 263 -34.25 6.48 18.34
C GLU A 263 -34.04 5.40 17.26
N ALA A 264 -35.09 5.06 16.50
CA ALA A 264 -34.99 4.12 15.40
C ALA A 264 -34.12 4.63 14.25
N LEU A 265 -34.22 5.92 13.91
CA LEU A 265 -33.39 6.54 12.88
C LEU A 265 -31.91 6.56 13.29
N GLY A 266 -31.61 6.94 14.54
CA GLY A 266 -30.25 6.95 15.08
C GLY A 266 -29.62 5.55 15.04
N PHE A 267 -30.35 4.53 15.48
CA PHE A 267 -29.88 3.13 15.45
C PHE A 267 -29.68 2.61 14.02
N ILE A 268 -30.62 2.84 13.12
CA ILE A 268 -30.52 2.32 11.75
C ILE A 268 -29.37 3.01 10.99
N LEU A 269 -29.17 4.33 11.19
CA LEU A 269 -28.06 5.05 10.55
C LEU A 269 -26.69 4.59 11.08
N SER A 270 -26.57 4.20 12.35
CA SER A 270 -25.29 3.70 12.89
C SER A 270 -24.91 2.33 12.35
N ASP A 271 -25.89 1.43 12.22
CA ASP A 271 -25.63 0.01 11.92
C ASP A 271 -25.73 -0.33 10.42
N TYR A 272 -26.45 0.48 9.64
CA TYR A 272 -26.73 0.24 8.23
C TYR A 272 -26.35 1.47 7.37
N ASN A 273 -25.06 1.84 7.38
CA ASN A 273 -24.55 3.07 6.76
C ASN A 273 -24.10 2.86 5.29
N TYR A 274 -25.06 2.80 4.36
CA TYR A 274 -24.77 2.77 2.91
C TYR A 274 -25.00 4.12 2.23
N ASN A 275 -26.17 4.74 2.43
CA ASN A 275 -26.50 6.09 1.95
C ASN A 275 -27.47 6.75 2.94
N GLU A 276 -27.02 7.78 3.64
CA GLU A 276 -27.77 8.45 4.72
C GLU A 276 -29.14 8.97 4.23
N ILE A 277 -29.22 9.48 3.00
CA ILE A 277 -30.45 10.03 2.43
C ILE A 277 -31.47 8.90 2.13
N GLU A 278 -31.00 7.77 1.59
CA GLU A 278 -31.85 6.59 1.33
C GLU A 278 -32.35 5.94 2.62
N VAL A 279 -31.48 5.80 3.62
CA VAL A 279 -31.84 5.30 4.96
C VAL A 279 -32.85 6.22 5.62
N MET A 280 -32.61 7.53 5.61
CA MET A 280 -33.55 8.52 6.15
C MET A 280 -34.91 8.45 5.46
N ASN A 281 -34.95 8.29 4.14
CA ASN A 281 -36.19 8.18 3.38
C ASN A 281 -36.93 6.85 3.65
N ALA A 282 -36.23 5.74 3.75
CA ALA A 282 -36.81 4.43 4.09
C ALA A 282 -37.41 4.43 5.51
N VAL A 283 -36.67 4.96 6.50
CA VAL A 283 -37.15 5.06 7.88
C VAL A 283 -38.32 6.05 7.98
N LYS A 284 -38.25 7.20 7.29
CA LYS A 284 -39.35 8.18 7.26
C LYS A 284 -40.61 7.61 6.62
N SER A 285 -40.48 6.84 5.55
CA SER A 285 -41.60 6.13 4.90
C SER A 285 -42.30 5.16 5.87
N ALA A 286 -41.54 4.36 6.61
CA ALA A 286 -42.09 3.43 7.60
C ALA A 286 -42.83 4.12 8.77
N TYR A 287 -42.34 5.30 9.22
CA TYR A 287 -42.91 6.06 10.33
C TYR A 287 -44.02 7.04 9.94
N ASN A 288 -44.25 7.27 8.65
CA ASN A 288 -45.45 7.95 8.17
C ASN A 288 -46.73 7.14 8.47
N ASN A 289 -46.62 5.84 8.73
CA ASN A 289 -47.70 4.99 9.25
C ASN A 289 -47.89 5.20 10.76
N THR A 290 -48.33 6.39 11.16
CA THR A 290 -48.48 6.78 12.58
C THR A 290 -49.49 5.94 13.36
N HIS A 291 -50.42 5.29 12.67
CA HIS A 291 -51.41 4.38 13.26
C HIS A 291 -50.84 3.00 13.64
N GLU A 292 -49.68 2.61 13.09
CA GLU A 292 -48.99 1.36 13.46
C GLU A 292 -48.08 1.54 14.68
N PHE A 293 -47.90 2.75 15.19
CA PHE A 293 -46.97 3.02 16.28
C PHE A 293 -47.42 2.35 17.60
N GLY A 294 -46.60 1.43 18.13
CA GLY A 294 -46.83 0.80 19.42
C GLY A 294 -48.06 -0.12 19.46
N THR A 295 -48.46 -0.70 18.33
CA THR A 295 -49.58 -1.66 18.24
C THR A 295 -49.24 -3.05 18.77
N ASP A 296 -47.95 -3.36 18.96
CA ASP A 296 -47.46 -4.70 19.32
C ASP A 296 -46.96 -4.74 20.79
N LYS A 297 -47.90 -4.50 21.73
CA LYS A 297 -47.64 -4.28 23.17
C LYS A 297 -47.59 -5.51 24.08
N GLU A 298 -47.71 -6.74 23.58
CA GLU A 298 -47.61 -7.93 24.45
C GLU A 298 -46.23 -8.60 24.36
N TYR A 299 -45.35 -8.29 25.33
CA TYR A 299 -44.19 -9.11 25.64
C TYR A 299 -44.62 -10.23 26.62
N LYS A 300 -44.83 -11.45 26.11
CA LYS A 300 -45.00 -12.66 26.95
C LYS A 300 -43.70 -13.47 26.90
N THR A 301 -43.08 -13.63 28.08
CA THR A 301 -41.95 -14.53 28.33
C THR A 301 -42.35 -15.96 27.89
N PRO A 302 -41.48 -16.74 27.22
CA PRO A 302 -41.87 -18.07 26.76
C PRO A 302 -42.07 -19.01 27.96
N LYS A 303 -43.33 -19.36 28.25
CA LYS A 303 -43.68 -20.51 29.08
C LYS A 303 -43.74 -21.76 28.21
N THR A 304 -42.98 -22.75 28.61
CA THR A 304 -43.17 -24.17 28.28
C THR A 304 -44.63 -24.59 28.50
N LYS A 305 -45.22 -25.27 27.52
CA LYS A 305 -46.37 -26.21 27.63
C LYS A 305 -46.56 -26.90 26.28
N GLU A 306 -46.22 -28.19 26.22
CA GLU A 306 -47.15 -29.33 26.36
C GLU A 306 -48.15 -29.42 25.20
N LYS A 307 -47.92 -30.42 24.35
CA LYS A 307 -48.81 -30.87 23.29
C LYS A 307 -50.02 -31.59 23.88
N THR A 308 -51.22 -31.25 23.41
CA THR A 308 -52.37 -32.15 23.39
C THR A 308 -52.94 -32.18 21.97
N ASN A 309 -52.89 -33.37 21.37
CA ASN A 309 -53.51 -33.82 20.11
C ASN A 309 -55.00 -34.22 20.35
N PRO A 310 -55.81 -34.77 19.39
CA PRO A 310 -55.60 -35.06 17.95
C PRO A 310 -56.81 -34.78 17.00
N LYS A 311 -56.58 -34.99 15.68
CA LYS A 311 -57.37 -35.78 14.67
C LYS A 311 -57.13 -35.19 13.26
N SER A 312 -57.01 -35.92 12.14
CA SER A 312 -56.98 -37.35 11.80
C SER A 312 -56.79 -37.44 10.27
N SER A 313 -55.88 -38.30 9.76
CA SER A 313 -56.13 -39.27 8.67
C SER A 313 -54.81 -39.73 8.00
N SER A 314 -54.50 -41.03 8.20
CA SER A 314 -53.90 -42.03 7.28
C SER A 314 -52.81 -41.57 6.30
N THR A 315 -51.63 -42.21 6.19
CA THR A 315 -51.35 -43.66 6.19
C THR A 315 -49.84 -43.87 6.39
N ASN A 316 -49.49 -44.97 7.05
CA ASN A 316 -48.13 -45.35 7.49
C ASN A 316 -47.21 -45.77 6.34
N GLU A 317 -45.92 -45.42 6.46
CA GLU A 317 -44.79 -46.36 6.33
C GLU A 317 -43.63 -45.82 7.19
N GLU A 318 -42.93 -46.74 7.86
CA GLU A 318 -42.19 -46.58 9.11
C GLU A 318 -40.81 -45.93 8.93
N GLU A 319 -40.52 -44.85 9.67
CA GLU A 319 -39.14 -44.41 9.96
C GLU A 319 -38.89 -44.46 11.47
N ILE A 320 -37.78 -45.11 11.82
CA ILE A 320 -37.28 -45.32 13.18
C ILE A 320 -36.83 -43.96 13.75
N ASP A 321 -37.32 -43.69 14.95
CA ASP A 321 -37.15 -42.50 15.77
C ASP A 321 -35.73 -42.47 16.40
N ASP A 322 -34.91 -41.50 16.00
CA ASP A 322 -33.69 -41.07 16.69
C ASP A 322 -33.75 -39.53 16.83
N ASP A 323 -34.54 -39.07 17.80
CA ASP A 323 -34.68 -37.68 18.24
C ASP A 323 -33.42 -37.22 19.02
N GLU A 324 -32.26 -37.23 18.37
CA GLU A 324 -31.13 -36.36 18.75
C GLU A 324 -31.30 -35.02 18.02
N GLU A 325 -31.44 -33.94 18.79
CA GLU A 325 -31.53 -32.56 18.29
C GLU A 325 -30.27 -32.24 17.47
N LYS A 326 -30.37 -32.38 16.13
CA LYS A 326 -29.18 -32.32 15.25
C LYS A 326 -28.54 -30.92 15.35
N PRO A 327 -27.22 -30.82 15.63
CA PRO A 327 -26.55 -29.55 15.81
C PRO A 327 -26.72 -28.60 14.61
N ALA A 328 -26.62 -27.29 14.87
CA ALA A 328 -26.76 -26.27 13.84
C ALA A 328 -25.78 -26.53 12.68
N ALA A 329 -26.12 -26.08 11.46
CA ALA A 329 -25.27 -26.35 10.29
C ALA A 329 -23.84 -25.80 10.47
N ILE A 330 -23.70 -24.66 11.14
CA ILE A 330 -22.40 -24.04 11.46
C ILE A 330 -21.65 -24.83 12.53
N GLU A 331 -22.34 -25.29 13.57
CA GLU A 331 -21.75 -26.09 14.64
C GLU A 331 -21.23 -27.43 14.12
N ARG A 332 -21.98 -28.09 13.22
CA ARG A 332 -21.51 -29.29 12.51
C ARG A 332 -20.26 -29.04 11.66
N LEU A 333 -20.14 -27.85 11.07
CA LEU A 333 -18.96 -27.44 10.32
C LEU A 333 -17.76 -27.24 11.25
N GLU A 334 -17.93 -26.50 12.35
CA GLU A 334 -16.89 -26.29 13.36
C GLU A 334 -16.43 -27.61 13.98
N MET A 335 -17.36 -28.49 14.37
CA MET A 335 -17.04 -29.83 14.87
C MET A 335 -16.24 -30.65 13.86
N PHE A 336 -16.62 -30.60 12.58
CA PHE A 336 -15.89 -31.30 11.51
C PHE A 336 -14.46 -30.76 11.36
N LEU A 337 -14.32 -29.43 11.36
CA LEU A 337 -13.06 -28.73 11.18
C LEU A 337 -12.13 -28.96 12.38
N ASN A 338 -12.60 -28.74 13.61
CA ASN A 338 -11.84 -28.92 14.86
C ASN A 338 -11.34 -30.36 15.05
N LYS A 339 -12.08 -31.36 14.58
CA LYS A 339 -11.65 -32.77 14.63
C LYS A 339 -10.47 -33.07 13.70
N ARG A 340 -10.21 -32.23 12.69
CA ARG A 340 -9.28 -32.52 11.59
C ARG A 340 -8.14 -31.52 11.46
N TYR A 341 -8.38 -30.27 11.82
CA TYR A 341 -7.46 -29.17 11.59
C TYR A 341 -7.32 -28.27 12.82
N ASN A 342 -6.16 -27.64 12.95
CA ASN A 342 -5.99 -26.45 13.76
C ASN A 342 -5.69 -25.29 12.82
N PHE A 343 -6.39 -24.18 13.03
CA PHE A 343 -6.26 -22.95 12.26
C PHE A 343 -5.66 -21.86 13.14
N ARG A 344 -4.92 -20.95 12.52
CA ARG A 344 -4.50 -19.70 13.16
C ARG A 344 -4.42 -18.59 12.11
N TYR A 345 -4.66 -17.36 12.52
CA TYR A 345 -4.53 -16.19 11.67
C TYR A 345 -3.23 -15.45 12.03
N ASN A 346 -2.24 -15.53 11.15
CA ASN A 346 -0.96 -14.87 11.36
C ASN A 346 -1.12 -13.36 11.16
N ILE A 347 -1.11 -12.59 12.25
CA ILE A 347 -1.36 -11.15 12.20
C ILE A 347 -0.22 -10.36 11.57
N VAL A 348 1.00 -10.92 11.54
CA VAL A 348 2.17 -10.30 10.92
C VAL A 348 2.04 -10.37 9.40
N THR A 349 1.83 -11.56 8.83
CA THR A 349 1.69 -11.75 7.38
C THR A 349 0.27 -11.48 6.85
N GLY A 350 -0.72 -11.39 7.75
CA GLY A 350 -2.13 -11.29 7.39
C GLY A 350 -2.70 -12.54 6.73
N LYS A 351 -2.08 -13.72 6.91
CA LYS A 351 -2.45 -14.97 6.24
C LYS A 351 -3.10 -15.94 7.22
N LEU A 352 -4.09 -16.69 6.71
CA LEU A 352 -4.57 -17.87 7.41
C LEU A 352 -3.58 -19.02 7.26
N GLU A 353 -3.36 -19.72 8.36
CA GLU A 353 -2.50 -20.89 8.42
C GLU A 353 -3.28 -22.07 9.02
N TYR A 354 -2.93 -23.28 8.59
CA TYR A 354 -3.55 -24.50 9.07
C TYR A 354 -2.53 -25.61 9.25
N LYS A 355 -2.85 -26.55 10.13
CA LYS A 355 -2.24 -27.88 10.18
C LYS A 355 -3.32 -28.91 10.37
N LYS A 356 -3.08 -30.14 9.92
CA LYS A 356 -3.91 -31.27 10.37
C LYS A 356 -3.59 -31.56 11.83
N VAL A 357 -4.55 -32.03 12.62
CA VAL A 357 -4.37 -32.30 14.06
C VAL A 357 -3.16 -33.22 14.36
N ARG A 358 -2.86 -34.15 13.44
CA ARG A 358 -1.71 -35.08 13.56
C ARG A 358 -0.37 -34.49 13.10
N ASN A 359 -0.37 -33.29 12.51
CA ASN A 359 0.82 -32.64 11.99
C ASN A 359 1.34 -31.62 12.99
N GLN A 360 2.66 -31.36 12.95
CA GLN A 360 3.30 -30.37 13.83
C GLN A 360 3.41 -28.99 13.19
N MET A 361 3.65 -28.92 11.86
CA MET A 361 3.92 -27.67 11.17
C MET A 361 2.67 -27.05 10.54
N TYR A 362 2.47 -25.76 10.80
CA TYR A 362 1.49 -24.92 10.12
C TYR A 362 1.94 -24.61 8.69
N LYS A 363 0.95 -24.47 7.80
CA LYS A 363 1.14 -24.10 6.39
C LYS A 363 0.12 -23.02 6.02
N PRO A 364 0.42 -22.12 5.08
CA PRO A 364 -0.56 -21.14 4.62
C PRO A 364 -1.75 -21.83 3.95
N ILE A 365 -2.95 -21.30 4.18
CA ILE A 365 -4.15 -21.67 3.43
C ILE A 365 -4.08 -20.95 2.08
N THR A 366 -3.94 -21.74 1.02
CA THR A 366 -4.08 -21.27 -0.37
C THR A 366 -5.49 -21.59 -0.88
N ASP A 367 -5.90 -20.98 -1.99
CA ASP A 367 -7.17 -21.29 -2.66
C ASP A 367 -7.31 -22.81 -2.93
N PHE A 368 -6.22 -23.49 -3.27
CA PHE A 368 -6.21 -24.94 -3.48
C PHE A 368 -6.52 -25.72 -2.18
N VAL A 369 -5.91 -25.31 -1.07
CA VAL A 369 -6.16 -25.91 0.25
C VAL A 369 -7.60 -25.64 0.69
N GLU A 370 -8.07 -24.42 0.50
CA GLU A 370 -9.42 -24.01 0.87
C GLU A 370 -10.47 -24.84 0.13
N ASN A 371 -10.33 -25.00 -1.19
CA ASN A 371 -11.17 -25.88 -2.00
C ASN A 371 -11.06 -27.35 -1.58
N SER A 372 -9.88 -27.79 -1.13
CA SER A 372 -9.67 -29.15 -0.62
C SER A 372 -10.42 -29.39 0.69
N ILE A 373 -10.38 -28.42 1.62
CA ILE A 373 -11.12 -28.47 2.89
C ILE A 373 -12.63 -28.48 2.60
N LEU A 374 -13.13 -27.59 1.74
CA LEU A 374 -14.53 -27.56 1.33
C LEU A 374 -14.98 -28.91 0.76
N ARG A 375 -14.17 -29.52 -0.12
CA ARG A 375 -14.47 -30.86 -0.65
C ARG A 375 -14.57 -31.91 0.45
N GLU A 376 -13.70 -31.88 1.46
CA GLU A 376 -13.75 -32.81 2.61
C GLU A 376 -15.02 -32.59 3.46
N VAL A 377 -15.39 -31.33 3.72
CA VAL A 377 -16.64 -30.94 4.41
C VAL A 377 -17.87 -31.49 3.68
N LEU A 378 -17.95 -31.27 2.36
CA LEU A 378 -19.07 -31.73 1.54
C LEU A 378 -19.14 -33.26 1.47
N LYS A 379 -17.99 -33.96 1.40
CA LYS A 379 -17.94 -35.43 1.48
C LYS A 379 -18.45 -35.98 2.81
N ALA A 380 -18.31 -35.23 3.89
CA ALA A 380 -18.87 -35.56 5.19
C ALA A 380 -20.36 -35.19 5.34
N LYS A 381 -21.02 -34.78 4.25
CA LYS A 381 -22.43 -34.36 4.19
C LYS A 381 -22.74 -33.16 5.09
N VAL A 382 -21.73 -32.33 5.41
CA VAL A 382 -21.91 -31.05 6.09
C VAL A 382 -22.18 -29.98 5.03
N LYS A 383 -23.29 -29.25 5.17
CA LYS A 383 -23.66 -28.17 4.24
C LYS A 383 -22.75 -26.96 4.47
N CYS A 384 -21.96 -26.57 3.48
CA CYS A 384 -21.11 -25.38 3.53
C CYS A 384 -20.87 -24.85 2.11
N SER A 385 -20.90 -23.54 1.92
CA SER A 385 -20.41 -22.88 0.70
C SER A 385 -18.94 -22.48 0.87
N ILE A 386 -18.22 -22.21 -0.22
CA ILE A 386 -16.85 -21.67 -0.12
C ILE A 386 -16.83 -20.35 0.66
N GLN A 387 -17.81 -19.47 0.41
CA GLN A 387 -17.89 -18.19 1.11
C GLN A 387 -18.20 -18.35 2.60
N GLY A 388 -19.04 -19.32 2.97
CA GLY A 388 -19.30 -19.67 4.36
C GLY A 388 -18.05 -20.18 5.07
N LEU A 389 -17.24 -21.01 4.39
CA LEU A 389 -15.96 -21.46 4.92
C LEU A 389 -14.99 -20.29 5.13
N ARG A 390 -14.89 -19.36 4.15
CA ARG A 390 -14.05 -18.15 4.27
C ARG A 390 -14.45 -17.29 5.46
N TYR A 391 -15.73 -17.01 5.59
CA TYR A 391 -16.23 -16.15 6.67
C TYR A 391 -15.97 -16.76 8.04
N LEU A 392 -16.19 -18.08 8.18
CA LEU A 392 -15.85 -18.77 9.42
C LEU A 392 -14.34 -18.71 9.70
N LEU A 393 -13.50 -19.00 8.71
CA LEU A 393 -12.04 -18.98 8.91
C LEU A 393 -11.47 -17.58 9.14
N LEU A 394 -12.17 -16.52 8.71
CA LEU A 394 -11.79 -15.12 8.91
C LEU A 394 -12.55 -14.45 10.06
N SER A 395 -13.19 -15.23 10.94
CA SER A 395 -13.83 -14.74 12.16
C SER A 395 -13.02 -15.08 13.41
N ASP A 396 -13.55 -14.70 14.56
CA ASP A 396 -13.13 -15.08 15.90
C ASP A 396 -13.08 -16.60 16.16
N TYR A 397 -13.59 -17.43 15.26
CA TYR A 397 -13.39 -18.88 15.27
C TYR A 397 -11.91 -19.26 15.13
N VAL A 398 -11.11 -18.46 14.41
CA VAL A 398 -9.67 -18.69 14.24
C VAL A 398 -8.86 -17.77 15.15
N GLU A 399 -8.05 -18.35 16.02
CA GLU A 399 -7.19 -17.59 16.92
C GLU A 399 -6.15 -16.76 16.16
N GLN A 400 -5.97 -15.52 16.59
CA GLN A 400 -4.92 -14.65 16.10
C GLN A 400 -3.55 -15.09 16.66
N PHE A 401 -2.55 -15.12 15.80
CA PHE A 401 -1.21 -15.60 16.10
C PHE A 401 -0.18 -14.56 15.73
N ASP A 402 0.61 -14.13 16.71
CA ASP A 402 1.80 -13.30 16.51
C ASP A 402 3.06 -14.20 16.63
N PRO A 403 3.77 -14.46 15.51
CA PRO A 403 4.96 -15.31 15.48
C PRO A 403 6.10 -14.79 16.34
N PHE A 404 6.26 -13.47 16.45
CA PHE A 404 7.32 -12.88 17.25
C PHE A 404 6.99 -13.02 18.73
N LYS A 405 5.76 -12.65 19.12
CA LYS A 405 5.33 -12.78 20.51
C LYS A 405 5.41 -14.22 21.00
N ASP A 406 4.94 -15.19 20.20
CA ASP A 406 5.02 -16.62 20.50
C ASP A 406 6.47 -17.08 20.72
N TYR A 407 7.35 -16.76 19.76
CA TYR A 407 8.77 -17.12 19.85
C TYR A 407 9.45 -16.50 21.09
N PHE A 408 9.34 -15.19 21.29
CA PHE A 408 10.00 -14.51 22.40
C PHE A 408 9.45 -14.94 23.78
N SER A 409 8.17 -15.29 23.85
CA SER A 409 7.53 -15.76 25.10
C SER A 409 7.95 -17.17 25.51
N THR A 410 8.50 -17.97 24.59
CA THR A 410 8.89 -19.36 24.82
C THR A 410 10.41 -19.55 25.02
N LEU A 411 11.19 -18.47 24.96
CA LEU A 411 12.63 -18.51 25.16
C LEU A 411 13.00 -18.99 26.58
N PRO A 412 14.01 -19.86 26.72
CA PRO A 412 14.45 -20.34 28.02
C PRO A 412 15.06 -19.22 28.86
N GLU A 413 15.10 -19.42 30.18
CA GLU A 413 15.90 -18.57 31.07
C GLU A 413 17.40 -18.76 30.81
N ILE A 414 18.18 -17.70 31.04
CA ILE A 414 19.62 -17.65 30.75
C ILE A 414 20.44 -17.34 32.00
N ASN A 415 21.74 -17.65 31.96
CA ASN A 415 22.69 -17.12 32.93
C ASN A 415 23.03 -15.66 32.58
N GLN A 416 22.61 -14.71 33.41
CA GLN A 416 22.84 -13.28 33.19
C GLN A 416 24.32 -12.86 33.31
N GLU A 417 25.18 -13.68 33.90
CA GLU A 417 26.63 -13.40 33.98
C GLU A 417 27.35 -13.59 32.64
N VAL A 418 26.73 -14.28 31.68
CA VAL A 418 27.31 -14.56 30.36
C VAL A 418 26.79 -13.55 29.35
N ASP A 419 27.71 -12.90 28.62
CA ASP A 419 27.36 -11.98 27.55
C ASP A 419 27.25 -12.69 26.19
N TYR A 420 26.15 -13.41 25.99
CA TYR A 420 25.87 -14.19 24.78
C TYR A 420 25.88 -13.37 23.48
N ILE A 421 25.41 -12.12 23.52
CA ILE A 421 25.45 -11.22 22.36
C ILE A 421 26.90 -10.90 21.98
N THR A 422 27.76 -10.67 22.97
CA THR A 422 29.19 -10.45 22.74
C THR A 422 29.90 -11.73 22.27
N GLU A 423 29.54 -12.92 22.78
CA GLU A 423 30.03 -14.19 22.25
C GLU A 423 29.66 -14.37 20.76
N LEU A 424 28.42 -14.07 20.39
CA LEU A 424 27.97 -14.09 19.00
C LEU A 424 28.74 -13.09 18.14
N ALA A 425 28.96 -11.87 18.64
CA ALA A 425 29.71 -10.85 17.93
C ALA A 425 31.17 -11.26 17.69
N ASN A 426 31.80 -11.93 18.66
CA ASN A 426 33.17 -12.44 18.57
C ASN A 426 33.34 -13.61 17.58
N THR A 427 32.26 -14.14 17.01
CA THR A 427 32.36 -15.08 15.87
C THR A 427 32.81 -14.36 14.59
N ILE A 428 32.82 -13.02 14.59
CA ILE A 428 33.30 -12.18 13.50
C ILE A 428 34.53 -11.40 13.98
N THR A 429 35.60 -11.46 13.17
CA THR A 429 36.77 -10.60 13.33
C THR A 429 36.72 -9.48 12.29
N THR A 430 36.87 -8.24 12.76
CA THR A 430 36.84 -7.04 11.90
C THR A 430 38.08 -6.17 12.12
N THR A 431 38.33 -5.26 11.17
CA THR A 431 39.43 -4.27 11.28
C THR A 431 39.29 -3.31 12.46
N ASN A 432 38.10 -3.19 13.06
CA ASN A 432 37.84 -2.39 14.25
C ASN A 432 36.93 -3.16 15.23
N GLN A 433 37.53 -4.13 15.93
CA GLN A 433 36.79 -5.08 16.77
C GLN A 433 36.03 -4.43 17.92
N GLU A 434 36.61 -3.42 18.59
CA GLU A 434 35.96 -2.75 19.72
C GLU A 434 34.67 -2.04 19.28
N LEU A 435 34.74 -1.27 18.18
CA LEU A 435 33.57 -0.61 17.63
C LEU A 435 32.52 -1.61 17.11
N TRP A 436 32.97 -2.74 16.54
CA TRP A 436 32.09 -3.82 16.09
C TRP A 436 31.26 -4.38 17.24
N LEU A 437 31.90 -4.75 18.35
CA LEU A 437 31.21 -5.32 19.51
C LEU A 437 30.15 -4.36 20.07
N GLU A 438 30.49 -3.07 20.20
CA GLU A 438 29.55 -2.04 20.67
C GLU A 438 28.37 -1.86 19.71
N CYS A 439 28.67 -1.68 18.42
CA CYS A 439 27.66 -1.44 17.39
C CYS A 439 26.73 -2.64 17.21
N PHE A 440 27.28 -3.85 17.19
CA PHE A 440 26.48 -5.07 17.04
C PHE A 440 25.55 -5.27 18.22
N LYS A 441 26.04 -5.10 19.47
CA LYS A 441 25.20 -5.25 20.66
C LYS A 441 24.02 -4.29 20.64
N LYS A 442 24.26 -3.00 20.36
CA LYS A 442 23.19 -2.00 20.24
C LYS A 442 22.24 -2.30 19.08
N TRP A 443 22.77 -2.63 17.91
CA TRP A 443 21.95 -2.94 16.74
C TRP A 443 21.08 -4.19 16.94
N PHE A 444 21.63 -5.24 17.57
CA PHE A 444 20.91 -6.48 17.85
C PHE A 444 19.78 -6.26 18.86
N VAL A 445 20.05 -5.53 19.95
CA VAL A 445 19.02 -5.14 20.92
C VAL A 445 17.95 -4.25 20.26
N ALA A 446 18.35 -3.30 19.41
CA ALA A 446 17.41 -2.47 18.67
C ALA A 446 16.53 -3.28 17.70
N MET A 447 17.07 -4.33 17.07
CA MET A 447 16.30 -5.24 16.22
C MET A 447 15.23 -5.98 17.02
N VAL A 448 15.57 -6.50 18.20
CA VAL A 448 14.62 -7.17 19.09
C VAL A 448 13.54 -6.21 19.59
N ALA A 449 13.94 -5.00 20.00
CA ALA A 449 13.01 -3.95 20.40
C ALA A 449 12.05 -3.57 19.26
N CYS A 450 12.53 -3.53 18.01
CA CYS A 450 11.74 -3.20 16.83
C CYS A 450 10.63 -4.22 16.52
N VAL A 451 10.87 -5.52 16.75
CA VAL A 451 9.85 -6.56 16.50
C VAL A 451 8.89 -6.75 17.66
N THR A 452 9.34 -6.48 18.90
CA THR A 452 8.53 -6.65 20.13
C THR A 452 7.74 -5.40 20.52
N ASN A 453 8.13 -4.21 20.06
CA ASN A 453 7.46 -2.95 20.34
C ASN A 453 7.20 -2.16 19.05
N GLU A 454 5.92 -2.02 18.71
CA GLU A 454 5.47 -1.37 17.46
C GLU A 454 5.83 0.11 17.34
N LYS A 455 6.22 0.77 18.45
CA LYS A 455 6.64 2.17 18.48
C LYS A 455 8.14 2.35 18.25
N VAL A 456 8.91 1.27 18.29
CA VAL A 456 10.36 1.30 18.17
C VAL A 456 10.76 0.94 16.75
N VAL A 457 11.71 1.69 16.18
CA VAL A 457 12.30 1.41 14.88
C VAL A 457 13.82 1.38 15.00
N ASN A 458 14.44 0.31 14.53
CA ASN A 458 15.89 0.25 14.35
C ASN A 458 16.30 1.08 13.12
N GLN A 459 16.94 2.23 13.36
CA GLN A 459 17.32 3.20 12.33
C GLN A 459 18.74 2.98 11.77
N THR A 460 19.36 1.84 12.09
CA THR A 460 20.73 1.54 11.70
C THR A 460 20.82 0.23 10.94
N VAL A 461 21.82 0.14 10.07
CA VAL A 461 22.07 -0.97 9.15
C VAL A 461 23.49 -1.46 9.38
N ILE A 462 23.65 -2.75 9.65
CA ILE A 462 25.00 -3.36 9.64
C ILE A 462 25.38 -3.63 8.19
N VAL A 463 26.58 -3.20 7.80
CA VAL A 463 27.13 -3.50 6.48
C VAL A 463 28.49 -4.17 6.61
N PHE A 464 28.62 -5.37 6.08
CA PHE A 464 29.91 -6.05 5.98
C PHE A 464 30.55 -5.85 4.62
N SER A 465 31.78 -5.33 4.60
CA SER A 465 32.67 -5.39 3.44
C SER A 465 33.69 -6.50 3.60
N GLY A 466 34.29 -6.93 2.49
CA GLY A 466 35.36 -7.91 2.50
C GLY A 466 35.27 -8.85 1.30
N LYS A 467 36.20 -9.79 1.20
CA LYS A 467 36.30 -10.70 0.04
C LYS A 467 35.00 -11.47 -0.22
N GLN A 468 34.71 -11.75 -1.49
CA GLN A 468 33.59 -12.60 -1.87
C GLN A 468 33.79 -14.03 -1.33
N GLY A 469 32.71 -14.71 -0.98
CA GLY A 469 32.77 -16.11 -0.54
C GLY A 469 33.16 -16.33 0.93
N ILE A 470 33.46 -15.27 1.70
CA ILE A 470 33.73 -15.40 3.16
C ILE A 470 32.47 -15.55 4.01
N GLY A 471 31.29 -15.70 3.40
CA GLY A 471 30.00 -16.05 4.05
C GLY A 471 29.33 -14.96 4.89
N LYS A 472 29.64 -13.68 4.62
CA LYS A 472 28.99 -12.50 5.22
C LYS A 472 27.45 -12.62 5.22
N THR A 473 26.89 -12.84 4.03
CA THR A 473 25.44 -13.01 3.79
C THR A 473 24.90 -14.17 4.62
N THR A 474 25.55 -15.33 4.56
CA THR A 474 25.13 -16.53 5.32
C THR A 474 25.11 -16.29 6.83
N TRP A 475 26.09 -15.59 7.38
CA TRP A 475 26.13 -15.25 8.80
C TRP A 475 24.99 -14.29 9.18
N MET A 476 24.76 -13.24 8.37
CA MET A 476 23.66 -12.29 8.59
C MET A 476 22.29 -12.99 8.55
N GLU A 477 22.06 -13.88 7.58
CA GLU A 477 20.82 -14.63 7.48
C GLU A 477 20.62 -15.60 8.66
N LYS A 478 21.71 -16.14 9.23
CA LYS A 478 21.68 -17.00 10.41
C LYS A 478 21.33 -16.24 11.70
N LEU A 479 21.35 -14.90 11.69
CA LEU A 479 20.83 -14.11 12.79
C LEU A 479 19.32 -14.27 12.96
N VAL A 480 18.58 -14.77 11.96
CA VAL A 480 17.15 -15.07 12.10
C VAL A 480 16.98 -16.54 12.47
N PRO A 481 16.32 -16.86 13.60
CA PRO A 481 16.20 -18.22 14.11
C PRO A 481 15.27 -19.04 13.21
N LYS A 482 15.43 -20.38 13.22
CA LYS A 482 14.69 -21.28 12.33
C LYS A 482 13.16 -21.08 12.36
N PRO A 483 12.50 -20.91 13.52
CA PRO A 483 11.05 -20.69 13.58
C PRO A 483 10.60 -19.38 12.92
N LEU A 484 11.50 -18.40 12.78
CA LEU A 484 11.22 -17.08 12.20
C LEU A 484 11.82 -16.90 10.81
N LYS A 485 12.30 -17.97 10.18
CA LYS A 485 13.02 -17.87 8.90
C LYS A 485 12.17 -17.29 7.76
N ASP A 486 10.85 -17.48 7.81
CA ASP A 486 9.91 -16.88 6.84
C ASP A 486 9.79 -15.34 6.96
N TYR A 487 10.31 -14.74 8.03
CA TYR A 487 10.37 -13.30 8.25
C TYR A 487 11.74 -12.70 7.92
N LEU A 488 12.57 -13.44 7.17
CA LEU A 488 13.80 -12.95 6.54
C LEU A 488 13.54 -12.70 5.06
N PHE A 489 13.97 -11.54 4.57
CA PHE A 489 14.02 -11.26 3.14
C PHE A 489 15.43 -10.90 2.72
N SER A 490 15.94 -11.50 1.65
CA SER A 490 17.22 -11.16 1.03
C SER A 490 16.95 -10.63 -0.37
N GLY A 491 17.43 -9.42 -0.67
CA GLY A 491 17.24 -8.81 -1.98
C GLY A 491 17.36 -7.28 -1.98
N THR A 492 17.07 -6.69 -3.13
CA THR A 492 17.04 -5.22 -3.29
C THR A 492 15.73 -4.63 -2.80
N ILE A 493 15.77 -3.42 -2.26
CA ILE A 493 14.58 -2.69 -1.81
C ILE A 493 14.36 -1.43 -2.62
N ASN A 494 13.10 -1.16 -2.97
CA ASN A 494 12.71 0.04 -3.68
C ASN A 494 11.59 0.77 -2.91
N PRO A 495 11.81 2.01 -2.44
CA PRO A 495 10.83 2.74 -1.64
C PRO A 495 9.50 2.99 -2.35
N ASN A 496 9.52 3.00 -3.69
CA ASN A 496 8.35 3.21 -4.52
C ASN A 496 7.60 1.89 -4.83
N ASN A 497 8.16 0.74 -4.45
CA ASN A 497 7.51 -0.55 -4.62
C ASN A 497 6.62 -0.87 -3.40
N LYS A 498 5.38 -1.28 -3.67
CA LYS A 498 4.45 -1.76 -2.63
C LYS A 498 5.01 -3.00 -1.93
N ASP A 499 5.70 -3.88 -2.64
CA ASP A 499 6.25 -5.11 -2.05
C ASP A 499 7.31 -4.77 -0.98
N THR A 500 8.11 -3.74 -1.19
CA THR A 500 9.04 -3.25 -0.17
C THR A 500 8.32 -2.80 1.10
N LEU A 501 7.17 -2.12 0.97
CA LEU A 501 6.37 -1.75 2.15
C LEU A 501 5.83 -2.98 2.90
N ILE A 502 5.46 -4.04 2.19
CA ILE A 502 5.05 -5.32 2.79
C ILE A 502 6.22 -5.93 3.57
N HIS A 503 7.40 -6.04 2.95
CA HIS A 503 8.58 -6.58 3.64
C HIS A 503 8.96 -5.78 4.88
N LEU A 504 8.79 -4.46 4.87
CA LEU A 504 9.04 -3.62 6.04
C LEU A 504 8.09 -3.92 7.21
N ALA A 505 6.86 -4.34 6.92
CA ALA A 505 5.86 -4.67 7.93
C ALA A 505 5.96 -6.13 8.40
N GLU A 506 6.30 -7.05 7.49
CA GLU A 506 6.30 -8.49 7.75
C GLU A 506 7.66 -9.02 8.23
N CYS A 507 8.78 -8.53 7.70
CA CYS A 507 10.10 -9.10 8.00
C CYS A 507 10.68 -8.59 9.32
N MET A 508 11.43 -9.46 10.01
CA MET A 508 12.32 -9.13 11.13
C MET A 508 13.66 -8.60 10.64
N LEU A 509 14.19 -9.19 9.57
CA LEU A 509 15.46 -8.79 8.97
C LEU A 509 15.31 -8.73 7.46
N ILE A 510 15.77 -7.62 6.88
CA ILE A 510 15.96 -7.43 5.45
C ILE A 510 17.46 -7.39 5.20
N ASN A 511 17.97 -8.40 4.53
CA ASN A 511 19.35 -8.45 4.07
C ASN A 511 19.44 -7.81 2.68
N LEU A 512 20.16 -6.70 2.58
CA LEU A 512 20.29 -5.89 1.39
C LEU A 512 21.36 -6.47 0.48
N ASP A 513 20.90 -7.04 -0.64
CA ASP A 513 21.78 -7.47 -1.72
C ASP A 513 22.18 -6.28 -2.59
N GLU A 514 23.38 -6.37 -3.19
CA GLU A 514 23.90 -5.40 -4.16
C GLU A 514 23.94 -3.95 -3.65
N LEU A 515 24.20 -3.75 -2.35
CA LEU A 515 24.27 -2.41 -1.76
C LEU A 515 25.33 -1.51 -2.45
N GLU A 516 26.39 -2.11 -3.00
CA GLU A 516 27.44 -1.44 -3.76
C GLU A 516 27.00 -0.88 -5.13
N ASN A 517 25.88 -1.37 -5.68
CA ASN A 517 25.35 -0.91 -6.97
C ASN A 517 24.45 0.32 -6.84
N LEU A 518 24.10 0.73 -5.61
CA LEU A 518 23.17 1.83 -5.38
C LEU A 518 23.81 3.19 -5.68
N ASN A 519 23.14 3.97 -6.53
CA ASN A 519 23.53 5.35 -6.80
C ASN A 519 23.17 6.28 -5.64
N LYS A 520 23.62 7.53 -5.71
CA LYS A 520 23.41 8.54 -4.66
C LYS A 520 21.94 8.78 -4.31
N THR A 521 21.05 8.76 -5.30
CA THR A 521 19.61 8.97 -5.11
C THR A 521 18.97 7.76 -4.43
N GLU A 522 19.38 6.55 -4.82
CA GLU A 522 18.91 5.29 -4.23
C GLU A 522 19.37 5.15 -2.77
N ILE A 523 20.62 5.48 -2.46
CA ILE A 523 21.10 5.57 -1.07
C ILE A 523 20.28 6.58 -0.26
N GLY A 524 19.95 7.74 -0.85
CA GLY A 524 19.07 8.72 -0.20
C GLY A 524 17.69 8.14 0.13
N SER A 525 17.13 7.36 -0.79
CA SER A 525 15.80 6.76 -0.63
C SER A 525 15.82 5.57 0.33
N LEU A 526 16.90 4.80 0.35
CA LEU A 526 17.17 3.75 1.34
C LEU A 526 17.21 4.34 2.75
N LYS A 527 17.84 5.50 2.96
CA LYS A 527 17.85 6.17 4.27
C LYS A 527 16.46 6.56 4.75
N GLU A 528 15.58 6.97 3.84
CA GLU A 528 14.19 7.27 4.15
C GLU A 528 13.45 6.00 4.64
N ILE A 529 13.61 4.89 3.90
CA ILE A 529 13.08 3.58 4.29
C ILE A 529 13.56 3.16 5.69
N ILE A 530 14.87 3.29 5.94
CA ILE A 530 15.48 2.90 7.22
C ILE A 530 14.85 3.65 8.40
N THR A 531 14.48 4.91 8.21
CA THR A 531 13.89 5.75 9.27
C THR A 531 12.36 5.79 9.28
N LYS A 532 11.70 5.07 8.38
CA LYS A 532 10.23 5.08 8.29
C LYS A 532 9.64 4.51 9.58
N SER A 533 8.70 5.22 10.20
CA SER A 533 8.16 4.85 11.51
C SER A 533 6.99 3.87 11.44
N HIS A 534 6.12 4.00 10.43
CA HIS A 534 4.92 3.17 10.25
C HIS A 534 4.67 2.91 8.77
N ILE A 535 4.00 1.81 8.46
CA ILE A 535 3.65 1.43 7.09
C ILE A 535 2.16 1.63 6.87
N ARG A 536 1.79 2.64 6.07
CA ARG A 536 0.39 2.84 5.67
C ARG A 536 0.17 2.24 4.28
N MET A 537 -0.65 1.21 4.19
CA MET A 537 -1.01 0.61 2.90
C MET A 537 -2.35 -0.12 2.93
N ARG A 538 -2.97 -0.25 1.75
CA ARG A 538 -4.12 -1.14 1.55
C ARG A 538 -3.60 -2.51 1.13
N LYS A 539 -3.84 -3.53 1.95
CA LYS A 539 -3.57 -4.93 1.57
C LYS A 539 -4.37 -5.31 0.33
N ALA A 540 -3.86 -6.24 -0.48
CA ALA A 540 -4.60 -6.78 -1.61
C ALA A 540 -5.95 -7.34 -1.10
N TYR A 541 -7.05 -6.96 -1.75
CA TYR A 541 -8.42 -7.32 -1.34
C TYR A 541 -8.90 -6.74 0.02
N GLY A 542 -8.08 -5.96 0.72
CA GLY A 542 -8.52 -5.20 1.89
C GLY A 542 -9.51 -4.10 1.50
N HIS A 543 -10.57 -3.91 2.27
CA HIS A 543 -11.54 -2.83 2.02
C HIS A 543 -10.97 -1.46 2.42
N ASN A 544 -10.16 -1.41 3.47
CA ASN A 544 -9.63 -0.20 4.08
C ASN A 544 -8.10 -0.08 3.92
N ASN A 545 -7.59 1.15 4.03
CA ASN A 545 -6.16 1.36 4.27
C ASN A 545 -5.85 0.98 5.72
N GLU A 546 -4.82 0.17 5.93
CA GLU A 546 -4.34 -0.22 7.24
C GLU A 546 -3.02 0.51 7.55
N THR A 547 -2.78 0.75 8.84
CA THR A 547 -1.47 1.16 9.34
C THR A 547 -0.84 -0.04 10.01
N LEU A 548 0.20 -0.58 9.38
CA LEU A 548 0.94 -1.74 9.86
C LEU A 548 2.18 -1.29 10.64
N PRO A 549 2.53 -2.02 11.72
CA PRO A 549 3.77 -1.84 12.45
C PRO A 549 4.98 -2.00 11.53
N ARG A 550 6.04 -1.24 11.80
CA ARG A 550 7.30 -1.31 11.04
C ARG A 550 8.30 -2.20 11.78
N ARG A 551 8.41 -3.48 11.37
CA ARG A 551 9.17 -4.52 12.09
C ARG A 551 10.61 -4.78 11.64
N ALA A 552 10.95 -4.43 10.39
CA ALA A 552 12.24 -4.85 9.84
C ALA A 552 13.49 -4.29 10.57
N SER A 553 14.61 -4.98 10.54
CA SER A 553 15.93 -4.38 10.67
C SER A 553 16.68 -4.62 9.38
N PHE A 554 17.79 -3.92 9.17
CA PHE A 554 18.55 -4.07 7.94
C PHE A 554 19.96 -4.53 8.24
N ALA A 555 20.41 -5.49 7.45
CA ALA A 555 21.81 -5.83 7.29
C ALA A 555 22.13 -5.83 5.79
N GLY A 556 23.41 -5.83 5.42
CA GLY A 556 23.80 -5.95 4.03
C GLY A 556 25.26 -6.31 3.90
N SER A 557 25.63 -6.82 2.73
CA SER A 557 27.02 -7.17 2.46
C SER A 557 27.47 -6.60 1.12
N VAL A 558 28.72 -6.14 1.08
CA VAL A 558 29.40 -5.62 -0.10
C VAL A 558 30.74 -6.34 -0.28
N ASN A 559 31.22 -6.38 -1.52
CA ASN A 559 32.50 -6.94 -1.89
C ASN A 559 33.60 -5.87 -1.85
N THR A 560 33.25 -4.61 -2.16
CA THR A 560 34.18 -3.47 -2.09
C THR A 560 34.00 -2.68 -0.81
N ALA A 561 35.10 -2.21 -0.22
CA ALA A 561 35.02 -1.36 0.97
C ALA A 561 34.38 0.01 0.64
N GLN A 562 34.65 0.56 -0.54
CA GLN A 562 34.14 1.87 -0.94
C GLN A 562 32.80 1.73 -1.67
N PHE A 563 31.71 2.05 -0.97
CA PHE A 563 30.34 2.02 -1.52
C PHE A 563 29.45 3.18 -1.03
N LEU A 564 29.87 3.90 0.02
CA LEU A 564 29.07 4.99 0.58
C LEU A 564 29.26 6.28 -0.22
N ASN A 565 28.20 6.68 -0.93
CA ASN A 565 28.21 7.85 -1.83
C ASN A 565 27.65 9.14 -1.20
N ASP A 566 27.52 9.16 0.13
CA ASP A 566 26.77 10.20 0.82
C ASP A 566 27.64 11.32 1.43
N THR A 567 27.21 12.56 1.16
CA THR A 567 27.84 13.79 1.64
C THR A 567 27.19 14.36 2.91
N THR A 568 26.07 13.78 3.39
CA THR A 568 25.25 14.31 4.50
C THR A 568 25.41 13.56 5.82
N GLY A 569 26.30 12.57 5.86
CA GLY A 569 26.61 11.75 7.03
C GLY A 569 26.01 10.34 6.93
N SER A 570 26.85 9.35 7.21
CA SER A 570 26.55 7.92 7.06
C SER A 570 26.15 7.24 8.36
N ARG A 571 25.73 7.98 9.41
CA ARG A 571 25.37 7.44 10.75
C ARG A 571 24.38 6.26 10.78
N ARG A 572 23.60 6.06 9.70
CA ARG A 572 22.64 4.95 9.56
C ARG A 572 23.32 3.64 9.13
N PHE A 573 24.55 3.70 8.65
CA PHE A 573 25.32 2.55 8.20
C PHE A 573 26.44 2.28 9.21
N LEU A 574 26.52 1.06 9.70
CA LEU A 574 27.53 0.55 10.61
C LEU A 574 28.43 -0.39 9.79
N CYS A 575 29.48 0.18 9.19
CA CYS A 575 30.31 -0.52 8.21
C CYS A 575 31.51 -1.20 8.87
N PHE A 576 31.74 -2.46 8.55
CA PHE A 576 32.88 -3.22 9.06
C PHE A 576 33.49 -4.08 7.97
N GLU A 577 34.83 -4.05 7.86
CA GLU A 577 35.55 -4.96 6.99
C GLU A 577 35.80 -6.25 7.75
N VAL A 578 35.25 -7.35 7.22
CA VAL A 578 35.30 -8.67 7.83
C VAL A 578 36.56 -9.39 7.38
N GLU A 579 37.41 -9.74 8.33
CA GLU A 579 38.65 -10.49 8.11
C GLU A 579 38.41 -11.99 8.25
N HIS A 580 37.59 -12.39 9.22
CA HIS A 580 37.32 -13.80 9.54
C HIS A 580 35.88 -13.99 10.06
N ILE A 581 35.28 -15.14 9.71
CA ILE A 581 34.00 -15.62 10.23
C ILE A 581 34.21 -17.03 10.77
N GLU A 582 33.96 -17.24 12.07
CA GLU A 582 33.95 -18.56 12.68
C GLU A 582 32.63 -19.26 12.36
N TYR A 583 32.65 -20.25 11.47
CA TYR A 583 31.43 -20.94 11.03
C TYR A 583 30.98 -22.07 11.95
N HIS A 584 31.90 -22.61 12.74
CA HIS A 584 31.67 -23.75 13.63
C HIS A 584 31.38 -23.31 15.06
N HIS A 585 30.97 -22.06 15.27
CA HIS A 585 30.53 -21.57 16.57
C HIS A 585 29.26 -22.33 17.03
N ASN A 586 29.16 -22.56 18.33
CA ASN A 586 27.99 -23.19 18.97
C ASN A 586 27.16 -22.19 19.78
N VAL A 587 27.35 -20.89 19.56
CA VAL A 587 26.57 -19.84 20.24
C VAL A 587 25.08 -20.05 20.00
N ASN A 588 24.32 -20.15 21.09
CA ASN A 588 22.89 -20.35 21.04
C ASN A 588 22.18 -19.00 20.85
N LEU A 589 21.56 -18.82 19.68
CA LEU A 589 20.87 -17.59 19.32
C LEU A 589 19.65 -17.29 20.23
N ASP A 590 19.00 -18.33 20.77
CA ASP A 590 17.87 -18.17 21.70
C ASP A 590 18.33 -17.44 22.98
N ASN A 591 19.55 -17.76 23.45
CA ASN A 591 20.14 -17.10 24.61
C ASN A 591 20.48 -15.63 24.29
N CYS A 592 21.01 -15.34 23.10
CA CYS A 592 21.26 -13.97 22.65
C CYS A 592 19.97 -13.15 22.63
N TYR A 593 18.86 -13.72 22.15
CA TYR A 593 17.56 -13.07 22.14
C TYR A 593 16.99 -12.86 23.53
N LYS A 594 17.09 -13.85 24.42
CA LYS A 594 16.65 -13.70 25.81
C LYS A 594 17.45 -12.60 26.52
N GLN A 595 18.77 -12.54 26.28
CA GLN A 595 19.62 -11.48 26.81
C GLN A 595 19.21 -10.10 26.27
N ALA A 596 18.87 -10.01 24.98
CA ALA A 596 18.40 -8.77 24.39
C ALA A 596 17.07 -8.28 25.00
N LEU A 597 16.12 -9.19 25.27
CA LEU A 597 14.88 -8.86 25.98
C LEU A 597 15.16 -8.32 27.39
N HIS A 598 16.03 -9.01 28.14
CA HIS A 598 16.41 -8.57 29.47
C HIS A 598 17.04 -7.17 29.47
N LEU A 599 17.95 -6.89 28.52
CA LEU A 599 18.54 -5.56 28.34
C LEU A 599 17.49 -4.49 28.02
N ILE A 600 16.46 -4.81 27.23
CA ILE A 600 15.36 -3.88 26.95
C ILE A 600 14.58 -3.57 28.22
N ASP A 601 14.26 -4.58 29.03
CA ASP A 601 13.52 -4.44 30.29
C ASP A 601 14.31 -3.61 31.32
N GLU A 602 15.64 -3.72 31.33
CA GLU A 602 16.53 -2.90 32.17
C GLU A 602 16.76 -1.48 31.64
N GLY A 603 16.22 -1.14 30.46
CA GLY A 603 16.36 0.20 29.87
C GLY A 603 17.72 0.44 29.20
N PHE A 604 18.38 -0.61 28.70
CA PHE A 604 19.62 -0.49 27.94
C PHE A 604 19.47 0.46 26.75
N ARG A 605 20.42 1.39 26.61
CA ARG A 605 20.45 2.38 25.51
C ARG A 605 20.97 1.75 24.22
N TYR A 606 20.06 1.21 23.42
CA TYR A 606 20.36 0.65 22.11
C TYR A 606 20.44 1.68 20.96
N TRP A 607 20.28 2.98 21.24
CA TRP A 607 20.51 4.06 20.26
C TRP A 607 21.83 4.80 20.52
N PHE A 608 22.42 5.30 19.44
CA PHE A 608 23.73 5.94 19.49
C PHE A 608 23.63 7.42 19.90
N ASN A 609 24.51 7.86 20.79
CA ASN A 609 24.66 9.26 21.17
C ASN A 609 25.59 10.02 20.19
N ASN A 610 25.82 11.30 20.45
CA ASN A 610 26.63 12.15 19.57
C ASN A 610 28.11 11.73 19.50
N GLU A 611 28.69 11.20 20.57
CA GLU A 611 30.10 10.75 20.59
C GLU A 611 30.25 9.43 19.82
N GLU A 612 29.35 8.48 20.05
CA GLU A 612 29.29 7.21 19.34
C GLU A 612 29.04 7.43 17.84
N ILE A 613 28.16 8.38 17.48
CA ILE A 613 27.93 8.78 16.08
C ILE A 613 29.21 9.37 15.47
N LYS A 614 30.03 10.10 16.21
CA LYS A 614 31.33 10.59 15.70
C LYS A 614 32.26 9.42 15.40
N ASN A 615 32.37 8.45 16.30
CA ASN A 615 33.20 7.25 16.11
C ASN A 615 32.73 6.43 14.90
N ILE A 616 31.41 6.24 14.75
CA ILE A 616 30.82 5.58 13.56
C ILE A 616 31.16 6.34 12.28
N ASN A 617 31.00 7.67 12.27
CA ASN A 617 31.29 8.47 11.08
C ASN A 617 32.77 8.41 10.72
N GLN A 618 33.67 8.47 11.71
CA GLN A 618 35.11 8.35 11.52
C GLN A 618 35.49 6.99 10.93
N ASN A 619 34.95 5.89 11.49
CA ASN A 619 35.12 4.55 10.94
C ASN A 619 34.56 4.45 9.51
N ASN A 620 33.44 5.13 9.23
CA ASN A 620 32.80 5.12 7.92
C ASN A 620 33.58 5.88 6.83
N GLU A 621 34.57 6.72 7.17
CA GLU A 621 35.32 7.52 6.19
C GLU A 621 36.05 6.65 5.16
N GLN A 622 36.58 5.49 5.57
CA GLN A 622 37.26 4.56 4.67
C GLN A 622 36.34 3.86 3.66
N TYR A 623 35.03 3.81 3.95
CA TYR A 623 34.02 3.18 3.09
C TYR A 623 33.34 4.17 2.15
N GLN A 624 33.69 5.46 2.22
CA GLN A 624 33.14 6.49 1.34
C GLN A 624 33.85 6.51 -0.01
N ILE A 625 33.09 6.64 -1.09
CA ILE A 625 33.64 6.95 -2.40
C ILE A 625 34.02 8.43 -2.43
N LYS A 626 35.30 8.72 -2.65
CA LYS A 626 35.77 10.09 -2.92
C LYS A 626 35.53 10.40 -4.39
N SER A 627 35.03 11.61 -4.68
CA SER A 627 34.90 12.04 -6.07
C SER A 627 36.29 12.38 -6.64
N PRO A 628 36.50 12.31 -7.97
CA PRO A 628 37.77 12.71 -8.58
C PRO A 628 38.17 14.14 -8.18
N GLU A 629 37.20 15.05 -8.05
CA GLU A 629 37.45 16.41 -7.58
C GLU A 629 37.91 16.47 -6.13
N GLU A 630 37.36 15.64 -5.24
CA GLU A 630 37.79 15.53 -3.85
C GLU A 630 39.22 14.97 -3.76
N GLU A 631 39.54 13.94 -4.53
CA GLU A 631 40.90 13.36 -4.56
C GLU A 631 41.94 14.34 -5.10
N LEU A 632 41.60 15.07 -6.16
CA LEU A 632 42.48 16.09 -6.72
C LEU A 632 42.63 17.30 -5.80
N LEU A 633 41.56 17.70 -5.11
CA LEU A 633 41.65 18.73 -4.08
C LEU A 633 42.68 18.33 -3.02
N LEU A 634 42.61 17.10 -2.51
CA LEU A 634 43.52 16.59 -1.47
C LEU A 634 44.94 16.35 -1.98
N THR A 635 45.10 16.11 -3.28
CA THR A 635 46.42 15.95 -3.93
C THR A 635 47.14 17.29 -4.10
N TRP A 636 46.42 18.35 -4.48
CA TRP A 636 47.03 19.63 -4.91
C TRP A 636 46.91 20.77 -3.88
N PHE A 637 46.10 20.60 -2.83
CA PHE A 637 45.88 21.64 -1.82
C PHE A 637 45.95 21.09 -0.40
N GLU A 638 46.70 21.80 0.45
CA GLU A 638 46.69 21.59 1.90
C GLU A 638 45.84 22.65 2.61
N LYS A 639 45.31 22.29 3.78
CA LYS A 639 44.62 23.21 4.67
C LYS A 639 45.64 24.24 5.18
N ALA A 640 45.25 25.51 5.16
CA ALA A 640 46.06 26.58 5.71
C ALA A 640 45.18 27.56 6.51
N ASP A 641 45.79 28.23 7.47
CA ASP A 641 45.20 29.41 8.11
C ASP A 641 45.59 30.69 7.34
N LYS A 642 45.22 31.86 7.87
CA LYS A 642 45.50 33.15 7.21
C LYS A 642 46.98 33.47 7.07
N GLU A 643 47.82 32.91 7.94
CA GLU A 643 49.25 33.26 8.03
C GLU A 643 50.09 32.29 7.18
N THR A 644 49.66 31.04 7.09
CA THR A 644 50.36 29.97 6.37
C THR A 644 49.87 29.76 4.94
N ALA A 645 48.73 30.35 4.55
CA ALA A 645 48.19 30.23 3.19
C ALA A 645 49.05 30.95 2.15
N ASN A 646 49.37 30.26 1.06
CA ASN A 646 49.98 30.88 -0.13
C ASN A 646 48.94 31.36 -1.14
N ALA A 647 47.67 30.98 -0.98
CA ALA A 647 46.59 31.40 -1.86
C ALA A 647 45.24 31.55 -1.11
N PHE A 648 44.41 32.48 -1.60
CA PHE A 648 43.04 32.72 -1.12
C PHE A 648 42.08 32.61 -2.29
N LEU A 649 41.48 31.43 -2.47
CA LEU A 649 40.75 31.06 -3.67
C LEU A 649 39.28 30.73 -3.35
N ASN A 650 38.36 31.20 -4.18
CA ASN A 650 36.99 30.70 -4.15
C ASN A 650 36.90 29.31 -4.79
N THR A 651 35.79 28.61 -4.60
CA THR A 651 35.61 27.23 -5.10
C THR A 651 35.79 27.12 -6.62
N THR A 652 35.32 28.11 -7.39
CA THR A 652 35.47 28.13 -8.85
C THR A 652 36.93 28.29 -9.26
N GLN A 653 37.69 29.15 -8.58
CA GLN A 653 39.12 29.32 -8.83
C GLN A 653 39.90 28.04 -8.51
N ILE A 654 39.57 27.36 -7.41
CA ILE A 654 40.15 26.04 -7.08
C ILE A 654 39.83 25.03 -8.20
N ALA A 655 38.58 24.98 -8.67
CA ALA A 655 38.19 24.11 -9.78
C ALA A 655 38.99 24.42 -11.06
N THR A 656 39.25 25.70 -11.35
CA THR A 656 40.08 26.12 -12.48
C THR A 656 41.53 25.66 -12.35
N ARG A 657 42.11 25.72 -11.14
CA ARG A 657 43.45 25.19 -10.89
C ARG A 657 43.50 23.67 -11.08
N LEU A 658 42.54 22.94 -10.52
CA LEU A 658 42.48 21.48 -10.67
C LEU A 658 42.28 21.03 -12.12
N ALA A 659 41.49 21.78 -12.91
CA ALA A 659 41.30 21.50 -14.33
C ALA A 659 42.61 21.61 -15.13
N PHE A 660 43.50 22.54 -14.76
CA PHE A 660 44.82 22.66 -15.37
C PHE A 660 45.70 21.42 -15.13
N PHE A 661 45.62 20.81 -13.94
CA PHE A 661 46.42 19.64 -13.58
C PHE A 661 45.90 18.31 -14.14
N SER A 662 44.59 18.22 -14.46
CA SER A 662 43.92 16.92 -14.67
C SER A 662 42.96 16.86 -15.87
N ASN A 663 42.84 17.92 -16.68
CA ASN A 663 41.89 18.02 -17.79
C ASN A 663 40.41 17.75 -17.39
N ILE A 664 40.03 18.06 -16.15
CA ILE A 664 38.63 17.96 -15.72
C ILE A 664 37.79 19.09 -16.32
N ASN A 665 36.64 18.74 -16.88
CA ASN A 665 35.64 19.70 -17.33
C ASN A 665 34.96 20.38 -16.15
N ILE A 666 35.10 21.70 -16.05
CA ILE A 666 34.47 22.50 -14.99
C ILE A 666 33.01 22.76 -15.37
N ASN A 667 32.10 22.27 -14.53
CA ASN A 667 30.69 22.62 -14.60
C ASN A 667 30.16 22.98 -13.18
N SER A 668 28.89 23.39 -13.10
CA SER A 668 28.25 23.72 -11.82
C SER A 668 28.25 22.54 -10.83
N GLY A 669 28.19 21.31 -11.32
CA GLY A 669 28.35 20.09 -10.53
C GLY A 669 29.73 19.95 -9.89
N THR A 670 30.80 20.13 -10.66
CA THR A 670 32.20 20.10 -10.20
C THR A 670 32.43 21.09 -9.07
N VAL A 671 31.99 22.34 -9.26
CA VAL A 671 32.13 23.41 -8.24
C VAL A 671 31.34 23.05 -6.97
N ASN A 672 30.14 22.49 -7.11
CA ASN A 672 29.34 22.06 -5.96
C ASN A 672 29.97 20.89 -5.20
N GLN A 673 30.59 19.93 -5.90
CA GLN A 673 31.29 18.81 -5.26
C GLN A 673 32.55 19.29 -4.52
N LEU A 674 33.36 20.15 -5.14
CA LEU A 674 34.52 20.77 -4.50
C LEU A 674 34.14 21.60 -3.27
N GLY A 675 33.05 22.38 -3.36
CA GLY A 675 32.57 23.15 -2.21
C GLY A 675 32.19 22.26 -1.02
N LYS A 676 31.61 21.08 -1.28
CA LYS A 676 31.32 20.08 -0.24
C LYS A 676 32.59 19.46 0.31
N ALA A 677 33.55 19.09 -0.54
CA ALA A 677 34.84 18.53 -0.13
C ALA A 677 35.66 19.51 0.73
N LEU A 678 35.74 20.79 0.33
CA LEU A 678 36.42 21.84 1.09
C LEU A 678 35.83 21.97 2.51
N LYS A 679 34.50 21.96 2.63
CA LYS A 679 33.82 21.99 3.92
C LYS A 679 34.08 20.71 4.73
N LYS A 680 33.96 19.54 4.10
CA LYS A 680 34.18 18.21 4.72
C LYS A 680 35.57 18.11 5.34
N HIS A 681 36.59 18.55 4.61
CA HIS A 681 37.99 18.48 5.05
C HIS A 681 38.41 19.65 5.94
N GLY A 682 37.51 20.60 6.25
CA GLY A 682 37.76 21.67 7.20
C GLY A 682 38.67 22.78 6.67
N PHE A 683 38.66 23.05 5.36
CA PHE A 683 39.36 24.20 4.80
C PHE A 683 38.77 25.52 5.34
N MET A 684 39.63 26.45 5.78
CA MET A 684 39.21 27.68 6.43
C MET A 684 38.55 28.63 5.43
N ARG A 685 37.26 28.93 5.62
CA ARG A 685 36.48 29.87 4.80
C ARG A 685 36.54 31.27 5.37
N ILE A 686 36.88 32.26 4.55
CA ILE A 686 37.10 33.67 4.93
C ILE A 686 36.24 34.57 4.03
N SER A 687 35.65 35.62 4.61
CA SER A 687 34.99 36.69 3.85
C SER A 687 36.02 37.70 3.35
N LYS A 688 36.03 37.99 2.05
CA LYS A 688 36.91 38.96 1.39
C LYS A 688 36.12 39.73 0.35
N ASN A 689 36.02 41.06 0.51
CA ASN A 689 35.36 41.97 -0.44
C ASN A 689 33.94 41.55 -0.85
N GLY A 690 33.11 41.11 0.10
CA GLY A 690 31.72 40.70 -0.16
C GLY A 690 31.56 39.30 -0.78
N SER A 691 32.65 38.56 -1.00
CA SER A 691 32.66 37.17 -1.44
C SER A 691 33.39 36.26 -0.46
N TYR A 692 33.12 34.96 -0.51
CA TYR A 692 33.83 33.98 0.34
C TYR A 692 34.93 33.26 -0.43
N VAL A 693 36.11 33.15 0.18
CA VAL A 693 37.28 32.43 -0.29
C VAL A 693 37.76 31.42 0.75
N TYR A 694 38.60 30.47 0.35
CA TYR A 694 39.26 29.53 1.23
C TYR A 694 40.75 29.87 1.33
N ALA A 695 41.28 29.86 2.55
CA ALA A 695 42.73 29.87 2.79
C ALA A 695 43.28 28.48 2.49
N VAL A 696 44.18 28.40 1.51
CA VAL A 696 44.75 27.13 1.05
C VAL A 696 46.25 27.30 0.83
N LYS A 697 46.95 26.18 0.93
CA LYS A 697 48.32 26.05 0.44
C LYS A 697 48.30 25.21 -0.83
N GLU A 698 48.39 25.87 -1.98
CA GLU A 698 48.51 25.25 -3.30
C GLU A 698 49.91 24.62 -3.42
N LEU A 699 49.97 23.33 -3.74
CA LEU A 699 51.21 22.58 -3.88
C LEU A 699 51.74 22.66 -5.31
N GLU A 700 53.06 22.76 -5.45
CA GLU A 700 53.73 22.67 -6.74
C GLU A 700 53.92 21.21 -7.16
N TYR A 701 54.09 20.98 -8.47
CA TYR A 701 54.24 19.65 -9.06
C TYR A 701 55.32 18.81 -8.36
N ASP A 702 56.48 19.40 -8.08
CA ASP A 702 57.61 18.71 -7.44
C ASP A 702 57.30 18.32 -5.97
N GLN A 703 56.49 19.12 -5.28
CA GLN A 703 56.06 18.83 -3.91
C GLN A 703 55.11 17.62 -3.89
N VAL A 704 54.14 17.59 -4.81
CA VAL A 704 53.21 16.46 -4.98
C VAL A 704 53.98 15.19 -5.35
N GLN A 705 54.91 15.28 -6.30
CA GLN A 705 55.76 14.13 -6.68
C GLN A 705 56.60 13.60 -5.52
N LYS A 706 57.13 14.48 -4.67
CA LYS A 706 57.87 14.08 -3.47
C LYS A 706 56.96 13.38 -2.48
N MET A 707 55.78 13.94 -2.20
CA MET A 707 54.78 13.33 -1.30
C MET A 707 54.33 11.96 -1.80
N ASN A 708 54.13 11.78 -3.10
CA ASN A 708 53.74 10.48 -3.68
C ASN A 708 54.83 9.41 -3.56
N LYS A 709 56.10 9.78 -3.38
CA LYS A 709 57.23 8.84 -3.19
C LYS A 709 57.44 8.45 -1.73
N GLU A 710 56.96 9.27 -0.80
CA GLU A 710 57.02 8.99 0.63
C GLU A 710 55.80 8.10 1.00
N LEU A 711 55.98 6.78 0.96
CA LEU A 711 55.02 5.86 1.59
C LEU A 711 55.00 6.14 3.11
N LYS A 712 53.86 6.57 3.62
CA LYS A 712 53.60 6.59 5.06
C LYS A 712 53.12 5.24 5.55
#